data_AF-A0A0G0UR26-F1
#
_entry.id   AF-A0A0G0UR26-F1
#
_cell.length_a   1.000
_cell.length_b   1.000
_cell.length_c   1.000
_cell.angle_alpha   90.00
_cell.angle_beta   90.00
_cell.angle_gamma   90.00
#
_symmetry.space_group_name_H-M   'P 1'
#
loop_
_entity.id
_entity.type
_entity.pdbx_description
1 polymer ?
#
loop_
_entity_poly.entity_id
_entity_poly.type
_entity_poly.pdbx_seq_one_letter_code
_entity_poly.pdbx_strand_id
1 'polypeptide(L)'
;MYKGITSDSREVKEGYVFVAIKGRTVDGHDYIDAAIKKGAIKVYGERDIKNPRYVRVADSREKLGELASEFYGNPSSKLTVIGVTGTKGKTTTCHIVYHILTSLGKKAGLISSITSPGFHVTTPDVVSLNKDLKKMVDEGCQYAVIEVSSHGIDQGRVAGVKFEAAALTNIAPEHLDYHKTLREYKRTKFSLLKQTKISVIGRKDTKIDVLPGKFNNLNAQLAVDVVIKLGIDEKDAVNTLKSFGLPEGRLEEVRNDKGFRVFIDFAHTPDSLEAVLKYLRSETSGKLISVFGCAGERDRKKRSKMGKISTQIADLSVFTAEDPRTEDIFAILGSMKSNAVENKFVAIPERGEAIAYALSMAKRGDIIGIFGKGHEKSMSYQGFEHPWSDKEMVISLLEERKDILATVLVAGKGMRMKHPRPKVLREICGRPMLSYTLENLRRVGISDITVVVGFRKNEVIKRFCGAVEFAVQKNPKGGTADAAKAGLPFVSKESGTLIVINGDDSAFYKPETIEKVIKSHAEASAIITFVSLIKDKPFGLGRVIRNDDGVLLGIVEEKDATDAQRRIKEINSGLYLFDKKWFSENIAKVKKGPQGEYYLVDLVKIAVDSGEKVNVFQLPDDGEWQGVNTPEQLMEAEEKMEKRLGYA
;
A
#
# COMPACT_ATOMS: atom_id res chain seq x y z
N MET A 1 14.10 5.81 40.92
CA MET A 1 14.20 5.34 39.52
C MET A 1 12.93 5.77 38.80
N TYR A 2 13.01 6.34 37.59
CA TYR A 2 11.81 6.76 36.83
C TYR A 2 11.14 5.54 36.17
N LYS A 3 9.83 5.62 35.91
CA LYS A 3 9.00 4.51 35.39
C LYS A 3 8.95 4.44 33.86
N GLY A 4 9.41 5.49 33.18
CA GLY A 4 9.40 5.59 31.72
C GLY A 4 10.11 6.84 31.25
N ILE A 5 10.44 6.88 29.97
CA ILE A 5 11.06 8.03 29.30
C ILE A 5 10.41 8.22 27.93
N THR A 6 10.11 9.46 27.56
CA THR A 6 9.57 9.80 26.23
C THR A 6 9.96 11.23 25.83
N SER A 7 9.93 11.50 24.52
CA SER A 7 9.98 12.87 23.97
C SER A 7 8.63 13.32 23.41
N ASP A 8 7.58 12.51 23.57
CA ASP A 8 6.21 12.87 23.21
C ASP A 8 5.40 13.19 24.47
N SER A 9 5.00 14.46 24.62
CA SER A 9 4.19 14.91 25.75
C SER A 9 2.81 14.23 25.81
N ARG A 10 2.34 13.66 24.69
CA ARG A 10 1.09 12.90 24.62
C ARG A 10 1.20 11.58 25.39
N GLU A 11 2.36 10.95 25.38
CA GLU A 11 2.64 9.64 25.97
C GLU A 11 3.08 9.66 27.43
N VAL A 12 3.32 10.85 27.99
CA VAL A 12 3.75 11.01 29.38
C VAL A 12 2.71 10.42 30.35
N LYS A 13 3.19 9.62 31.29
CA LYS A 13 2.43 9.07 32.42
C LYS A 13 3.12 9.41 33.75
N GLU A 14 2.43 9.16 34.85
CA GLU A 14 2.98 9.38 36.19
C GLU A 14 4.30 8.62 36.39
N GLY A 15 5.33 9.35 36.84
CA GLY A 15 6.66 8.79 37.09
C GLY A 15 7.61 8.83 35.89
N TYR A 16 7.21 9.45 34.77
CA TYR A 16 8.03 9.52 33.55
C TYR A 16 9.03 10.67 33.58
N VAL A 17 10.11 10.50 32.82
CA VAL A 17 11.00 11.59 32.38
C VAL A 17 10.55 12.04 30.99
N PHE A 18 10.44 13.35 30.80
CA PHE A 18 10.14 13.95 29.51
C PHE A 18 11.37 14.70 28.98
N VAL A 19 11.71 14.52 27.71
CA VAL A 19 12.79 15.30 27.06
C VAL A 19 12.18 16.14 25.94
N ALA A 20 12.18 17.45 26.14
CA ALA A 20 11.67 18.43 25.19
C ALA A 20 12.67 18.60 24.04
N ILE A 21 12.35 18.01 22.89
CA ILE A 21 13.15 18.12 21.67
C ILE A 21 12.56 19.20 20.75
N LYS A 22 13.43 20.08 20.24
CA LYS A 22 13.06 20.98 19.14
C LYS A 22 12.96 20.21 17.83
N GLY A 23 11.74 19.88 17.41
CA GLY A 23 11.45 19.25 16.14
C GLY A 23 11.50 20.22 14.96
N ARG A 24 11.15 19.74 13.76
CA ARG A 24 11.08 20.58 12.54
C ARG A 24 9.78 21.36 12.42
N THR A 25 8.68 20.74 12.84
CA THR A 25 7.32 21.30 12.75
C THR A 25 6.82 21.81 14.09
N VAL A 26 7.27 21.16 15.17
CA VAL A 26 6.80 21.38 16.54
C VAL A 26 8.01 21.47 17.45
N ASP A 27 7.99 22.41 18.40
CA ASP A 27 9.00 22.50 19.44
C ASP A 27 8.47 21.87 20.73
N GLY A 28 9.07 20.76 21.16
CA GLY A 28 8.64 20.01 22.35
C GLY A 28 8.66 20.84 23.64
N HIS A 29 9.42 21.93 23.67
CA HIS A 29 9.46 22.84 24.82
C HIS A 29 8.13 23.52 25.10
N ASP A 30 7.29 23.68 24.07
CA ASP A 30 5.96 24.30 24.21
C ASP A 30 4.97 23.39 24.98
N TYR A 31 5.35 22.12 25.23
CA TYR A 31 4.52 21.13 25.91
C TYR A 31 5.03 20.71 27.28
N ILE A 32 6.02 21.43 27.84
CA ILE A 32 6.62 21.12 29.15
C ILE A 32 5.57 21.12 30.26
N ASP A 33 4.71 22.14 30.31
CA ASP A 33 3.67 22.24 31.34
C ASP A 33 2.64 21.11 31.22
N ALA A 34 2.27 20.74 29.99
CA ALA A 34 1.39 19.60 29.73
C ALA A 34 2.01 18.28 30.21
N ALA A 35 3.30 18.06 29.96
CA ALA A 35 4.04 16.89 30.44
C ALA A 35 4.11 16.84 31.97
N ILE A 36 4.42 17.98 32.62
CA ILE A 36 4.44 18.08 34.09
C ILE A 36 3.07 17.78 34.69
N LYS A 37 2.00 18.33 34.10
CA LYS A 37 0.61 18.09 34.53
C LYS A 37 0.21 16.62 34.41
N LYS A 38 0.73 15.90 33.42
CA LYS A 38 0.53 14.45 33.24
C LYS A 38 1.38 13.58 34.17
N GLY A 39 2.24 14.18 34.99
CA GLY A 39 3.03 13.45 35.99
C GLY A 39 4.48 13.20 35.62
N ALA A 40 5.06 13.98 34.68
CA ALA A 40 6.50 13.99 34.49
C ALA A 40 7.21 14.44 35.78
N ILE A 41 8.12 13.59 36.27
CA ILE A 41 8.89 13.86 37.51
C ILE A 41 10.12 14.71 37.23
N LYS A 42 10.62 14.68 35.99
CA LYS A 42 11.74 15.49 35.51
C LYS A 42 11.57 15.79 34.03
N VAL A 43 11.98 16.99 33.63
CA VAL A 43 11.96 17.44 32.24
C VAL A 43 13.34 17.95 31.85
N TYR A 44 13.81 17.60 30.65
CA TYR A 44 15.06 18.10 30.08
C TYR A 44 14.78 18.91 28.81
N GLY A 45 15.52 19.99 28.58
CA GLY A 45 15.40 20.80 27.36
C GLY A 45 16.54 21.81 27.21
N GLU A 46 16.59 22.50 26.08
CA GLU A 46 17.64 23.45 25.71
C GLU A 46 17.33 24.90 26.09
N ARG A 47 16.03 25.24 26.21
CA ARG A 47 15.57 26.60 26.54
C ARG A 47 15.89 26.97 28.00
N ASP A 48 16.01 28.27 28.26
CA ASP A 48 16.15 28.79 29.61
C ASP A 48 14.77 28.93 30.27
N ILE A 49 14.37 27.93 31.05
CA ILE A 49 13.05 27.84 31.69
C ILE A 49 13.22 27.66 33.19
N LYS A 50 12.60 28.54 33.98
CA LYS A 50 12.63 28.49 35.44
C LYS A 50 11.52 27.60 35.98
N ASN A 51 11.81 26.31 36.14
CA ASN A 51 10.91 25.34 36.77
C ASN A 51 11.73 24.30 37.56
N PRO A 52 11.37 23.95 38.82
CA PRO A 52 12.17 23.02 39.63
C PRO A 52 12.26 21.61 39.06
N ARG A 53 11.30 21.19 38.22
CA ARG A 53 11.33 19.89 37.53
C ARG A 53 12.09 19.95 36.22
N TYR A 54 12.50 21.12 35.75
CA TYR A 54 13.20 21.31 34.49
C TYR A 54 14.73 21.33 34.68
N VAL A 55 15.47 20.74 33.74
CA VAL A 55 16.92 20.80 33.65
C VAL A 55 17.31 21.24 32.26
N ARG A 56 18.03 22.34 32.20
CA ARG A 56 18.60 22.82 30.95
C ARG A 56 19.81 21.96 30.56
N VAL A 57 19.85 21.54 29.29
CA VAL A 57 20.93 20.76 28.68
C VAL A 57 21.41 21.43 27.39
N ALA A 58 22.63 21.10 26.95
CA ALA A 58 23.19 21.66 25.72
C ALA A 58 22.53 21.08 24.46
N ASP A 59 22.27 19.77 24.46
CA ASP A 59 21.60 19.06 23.36
C ASP A 59 20.56 18.09 23.95
N SER A 60 19.29 18.34 23.65
CA SER A 60 18.17 17.53 24.13
C SER A 60 18.14 16.13 23.50
N ARG A 61 18.61 15.97 22.26
CA ARG A 61 18.63 14.67 21.56
C ARG A 61 19.71 13.77 22.12
N GLU A 62 20.92 14.31 22.34
CA GLU A 62 21.99 13.57 23.01
C GLU A 62 21.57 13.17 24.41
N LYS A 63 20.94 14.08 25.17
CA LYS A 63 20.45 13.78 26.51
C LYS A 63 19.37 12.70 26.51
N LEU A 64 18.44 12.73 25.56
CA LEU A 64 17.43 11.67 25.42
C LEU A 64 18.10 10.31 25.17
N GLY A 65 19.12 10.24 24.31
CA GLY A 65 19.84 9.00 24.05
C GLY A 65 20.58 8.45 25.26
N GLU A 66 21.26 9.31 26.02
CA GLU A 66 21.93 8.95 27.28
C GLU A 66 20.93 8.37 28.29
N LEU A 67 19.84 9.09 28.55
CA LEU A 67 18.82 8.68 29.51
C LEU A 67 18.08 7.43 29.05
N ALA A 68 17.80 7.28 27.75
CA ALA A 68 17.17 6.08 27.21
C ALA A 68 18.08 4.85 27.38
N SER A 69 19.38 4.99 27.10
CA SER A 69 20.36 3.92 27.35
C SER A 69 20.40 3.53 28.83
N GLU A 70 20.48 4.52 29.73
CA GLU A 70 20.52 4.27 31.18
C GLU A 70 19.24 3.58 31.67
N PHE A 71 18.06 4.08 31.27
CA PHE A 71 16.76 3.54 31.64
C PHE A 71 16.62 2.06 31.29
N TYR A 72 17.08 1.68 30.11
CA TYR A 72 17.06 0.29 29.64
C TYR A 72 18.29 -0.52 30.08
N GLY A 73 19.11 -0.01 31.01
CA GLY A 73 20.22 -0.73 31.61
C GLY A 73 21.44 -0.91 30.69
N ASN A 74 21.72 0.11 29.89
CA ASN A 74 22.83 0.21 28.93
C ASN A 74 22.93 -0.98 27.96
N PRO A 75 21.85 -1.31 27.23
CA PRO A 75 21.77 -2.56 26.48
C PRO A 75 22.83 -2.67 25.37
N SER A 76 23.18 -1.56 24.71
CA SER A 76 24.21 -1.53 23.67
C SER A 76 25.61 -1.89 24.19
N SER A 77 25.90 -1.71 25.49
CA SER A 77 27.19 -2.10 26.08
C SER A 77 27.28 -3.61 26.36
N LYS A 78 26.18 -4.34 26.23
CA LYS A 78 26.08 -5.79 26.46
C LYS A 78 25.99 -6.58 25.15
N LEU A 79 26.01 -5.89 24.01
CA LEU A 79 25.86 -6.43 22.67
C LEU A 79 27.03 -5.98 21.80
N THR A 80 27.41 -6.81 20.84
CA THR A 80 28.21 -6.38 19.69
C THR A 80 27.27 -5.71 18.69
N VAL A 81 27.19 -4.38 18.73
CA VAL A 81 26.28 -3.62 17.87
C VAL A 81 26.97 -3.27 16.54
N ILE A 82 26.32 -3.63 15.43
CA ILE A 82 26.78 -3.42 14.06
C ILE A 82 25.82 -2.46 13.36
N GLY A 83 26.29 -1.28 12.99
CA GLY A 83 25.50 -0.29 12.26
C GLY A 83 25.80 -0.31 10.77
N VAL A 84 24.78 -0.46 9.91
CA VAL A 84 24.96 -0.34 8.46
C VAL A 84 24.31 0.93 7.94
N THR A 85 25.10 1.80 7.33
CA THR A 85 24.63 3.01 6.66
C THR A 85 25.03 3.03 5.18
N GLY A 86 24.51 4.03 4.47
CA GLY A 86 24.74 4.22 3.03
C GLY A 86 23.48 4.67 2.30
N THR A 87 23.61 4.91 1.01
CA THR A 87 22.48 5.28 0.16
C THR A 87 21.66 4.04 -0.13
N LYS A 88 22.27 2.96 -0.64
CA LYS A 88 21.59 1.72 -1.07
C LYS A 88 22.15 0.46 -0.44
N GLY A 89 21.36 -0.61 -0.40
CA GLY A 89 21.83 -1.92 0.06
C GLY A 89 21.98 -2.06 1.58
N LYS A 90 21.54 -1.07 2.36
CA LYS A 90 21.57 -1.11 3.84
C LYS A 90 20.80 -2.32 4.37
N THR A 91 19.50 -2.40 4.04
CA THR A 91 18.62 -3.52 4.42
C THR A 91 19.24 -4.86 4.02
N THR A 92 19.63 -5.04 2.76
CA THR A 92 20.23 -6.29 2.27
C THR A 92 21.51 -6.64 3.03
N THR A 93 22.42 -5.67 3.24
CA THR A 93 23.66 -5.91 3.99
C THR A 93 23.37 -6.27 5.46
N CYS A 94 22.43 -5.60 6.13
CA CYS A 94 22.02 -5.96 7.49
C CYS A 94 21.51 -7.40 7.56
N HIS A 95 20.65 -7.80 6.63
CA HIS A 95 20.10 -9.16 6.56
C HIS A 95 21.19 -10.19 6.26
N ILE A 96 22.17 -9.88 5.40
CA ILE A 96 23.30 -10.78 5.14
C ILE A 96 24.18 -10.93 6.38
N VAL A 97 24.54 -9.83 7.07
CA VAL A 97 25.32 -9.90 8.33
C VAL A 97 24.57 -10.73 9.37
N TYR A 98 23.27 -10.47 9.54
CA TYR A 98 22.42 -11.23 10.44
C TYR A 98 22.40 -12.72 10.09
N HIS A 99 22.19 -13.06 8.82
CA HIS A 99 22.17 -14.44 8.31
C HIS A 99 23.49 -15.17 8.52
N ILE A 100 24.63 -14.52 8.24
CA ILE A 100 25.95 -15.12 8.49
C ILE A 100 26.09 -15.46 9.98
N LEU A 101 25.77 -14.50 10.86
CA LEU A 101 25.91 -14.69 12.31
C LEU A 101 25.01 -15.84 12.81
N THR A 102 23.73 -15.85 12.44
CA THR A 102 22.79 -16.86 12.92
C THR A 102 23.04 -18.24 12.31
N SER A 103 23.45 -18.31 11.04
CA SER A 103 23.83 -19.57 10.38
C SER A 103 25.06 -20.22 11.02
N LEU A 104 25.94 -19.42 11.64
CA LEU A 104 27.10 -19.90 12.39
C LEU A 104 26.80 -20.08 13.89
N GLY A 105 25.52 -20.18 14.26
CA GLY A 105 25.08 -20.46 15.63
C GLY A 105 25.23 -19.29 16.60
N LYS A 106 25.51 -18.07 16.14
CA LYS A 106 25.54 -16.88 17.01
C LYS A 106 24.11 -16.39 17.25
N LYS A 107 23.81 -15.98 18.47
CA LYS A 107 22.54 -15.32 18.79
C LYS A 107 22.63 -13.86 18.37
N ALA A 108 21.80 -13.44 17.42
CA ALA A 108 21.78 -12.08 16.91
C ALA A 108 20.34 -11.56 16.84
N GLY A 109 20.17 -10.25 16.93
CA GLY A 109 18.93 -9.53 16.60
C GLY A 109 19.11 -8.57 15.43
N LEU A 110 18.01 -8.22 14.75
CA LEU A 110 18.00 -7.38 13.56
C LEU A 110 16.95 -6.26 13.65
N ILE A 111 17.40 -5.00 13.55
CA ILE A 111 16.56 -3.81 13.47
C ILE A 111 16.70 -3.23 12.07
N SER A 112 15.65 -3.36 11.25
CA SER A 112 15.65 -2.93 9.86
C SER A 112 14.28 -2.42 9.44
N SER A 113 14.22 -1.74 8.29
CA SER A 113 12.96 -1.28 7.69
C SER A 113 11.90 -2.37 7.50
N ILE A 114 12.31 -3.64 7.39
CA ILE A 114 11.40 -4.80 7.22
C ILE A 114 10.95 -5.37 8.57
N THR A 115 11.84 -5.37 9.59
CA THR A 115 11.60 -6.07 10.86
C THR A 115 10.98 -5.19 11.95
N SER A 116 10.85 -3.88 11.72
CA SER A 116 10.23 -2.93 12.64
C SER A 116 8.91 -2.36 12.08
N PRO A 117 7.84 -3.17 11.95
CA PRO A 117 6.55 -2.71 11.45
C PRO A 117 5.93 -1.68 12.40
N GLY A 118 5.47 -0.55 11.84
CA GLY A 118 4.82 0.56 12.57
C GLY A 118 5.52 1.91 12.44
N PHE A 119 6.75 1.94 11.93
CA PHE A 119 7.50 3.18 11.73
C PHE A 119 7.76 3.41 10.24
N HIS A 120 7.24 4.51 9.67
CA HIS A 120 7.61 4.99 8.32
C HIS A 120 9.08 5.47 8.21
N VAL A 121 9.95 4.98 9.08
CA VAL A 121 11.35 5.38 9.17
C VAL A 121 12.25 4.15 9.31
N THR A 122 13.33 4.15 8.54
CA THR A 122 14.33 3.05 8.51
C THR A 122 15.07 2.85 9.83
N THR A 123 15.13 3.89 10.68
CA THR A 123 15.78 3.84 12.00
C THR A 123 14.77 4.34 13.04
N PRO A 124 14.36 3.52 14.02
CA PRO A 124 13.43 3.90 15.08
C PRO A 124 13.88 5.15 15.85
N ASP A 125 12.98 5.75 16.64
CA ASP A 125 13.40 6.76 17.61
C ASP A 125 14.30 6.14 18.70
N VAL A 126 15.06 6.97 19.41
CA VAL A 126 16.11 6.49 20.32
C VAL A 126 15.56 5.73 21.54
N VAL A 127 14.33 6.00 21.97
CA VAL A 127 13.71 5.29 23.10
C VAL A 127 13.30 3.89 22.64
N SER A 128 12.60 3.79 21.51
CA SER A 128 12.23 2.51 20.92
C SER A 128 13.46 1.66 20.57
N LEU A 129 14.51 2.29 20.03
CA LEU A 129 15.77 1.61 19.72
C LEU A 129 16.41 0.97 20.96
N ASN A 130 16.50 1.69 22.08
CA ASN A 130 17.05 1.13 23.31
C ASN A 130 16.15 0.03 23.92
N LYS A 131 14.82 0.16 23.78
CA LYS A 131 13.86 -0.89 24.16
C LYS A 131 14.09 -2.18 23.37
N ASP A 132 14.26 -2.07 22.05
CA ASP A 132 14.52 -3.22 21.18
C ASP A 132 15.87 -3.88 21.51
N LEU A 133 16.92 -3.07 21.74
CA LEU A 133 18.22 -3.60 22.18
C LEU A 133 18.13 -4.30 23.54
N LYS A 134 17.33 -3.77 24.48
CA LYS A 134 17.10 -4.43 25.77
C LYS A 134 16.40 -5.77 25.59
N LYS A 135 15.39 -5.85 24.73
CA LYS A 135 14.74 -7.13 24.38
C LYS A 135 15.75 -8.14 23.84
N MET A 136 16.66 -7.72 22.95
CA MET A 136 17.72 -8.60 22.44
C MET A 136 18.65 -9.10 23.55
N VAL A 137 19.02 -8.24 24.51
CA VAL A 137 19.81 -8.65 25.69
C VAL A 137 19.05 -9.68 26.52
N ASP A 138 17.75 -9.47 26.76
CA ASP A 138 16.92 -10.37 27.55
C ASP A 138 16.74 -11.75 26.87
N GLU A 139 16.75 -11.78 25.54
CA GLU A 139 16.74 -13.01 24.74
C GLU A 139 18.12 -13.69 24.62
N GLY A 140 19.16 -13.09 25.23
CA GLY A 140 20.52 -13.60 25.25
C GLY A 140 21.26 -13.43 23.91
N CYS A 141 20.89 -12.44 23.11
CA CYS A 141 21.64 -12.09 21.90
C CYS A 141 23.05 -11.62 22.25
N GLN A 142 24.00 -11.97 21.41
CA GLN A 142 25.40 -11.51 21.44
C GLN A 142 25.62 -10.34 20.48
N TYR A 143 24.84 -10.28 19.40
CA TYR A 143 24.96 -9.29 18.33
C TYR A 143 23.64 -8.55 18.10
N ALA A 144 23.74 -7.29 17.72
CA ALA A 144 22.61 -6.52 17.19
C ALA A 144 23.01 -5.84 15.88
N VAL A 145 22.29 -6.14 14.81
CA VAL A 145 22.50 -5.53 13.48
C VAL A 145 21.45 -4.47 13.25
N ILE A 146 21.86 -3.24 12.97
CA ILE A 146 20.97 -2.08 12.88
C ILE A 146 21.11 -1.39 11.53
N GLU A 147 19.99 -1.17 10.86
CA GLU A 147 19.90 -0.32 9.67
C GLU A 147 19.91 1.17 10.08
N VAL A 148 20.99 1.88 9.76
CA VAL A 148 21.20 3.27 10.19
C VAL A 148 21.07 4.25 9.01
N SER A 149 19.95 4.97 8.98
CA SER A 149 19.70 6.02 7.99
C SER A 149 20.46 7.32 8.30
N SER A 150 20.72 8.14 7.29
CA SER A 150 21.33 9.48 7.51
C SER A 150 20.42 10.39 8.35
N HIS A 151 19.10 10.24 8.22
CA HIS A 151 18.13 10.94 9.06
C HIS A 151 18.23 10.49 10.51
N GLY A 152 18.38 9.19 10.77
CA GLY A 152 18.55 8.65 12.12
C GLY A 152 19.81 9.19 12.80
N ILE A 153 20.92 9.31 12.06
CA ILE A 153 22.17 9.89 12.60
C ILE A 153 21.97 11.39 12.89
N ASP A 154 21.50 12.15 11.91
CA ASP A 154 21.35 13.61 12.03
C ASP A 154 20.35 14.03 13.13
N GLN A 155 19.32 13.22 13.36
CA GLN A 155 18.30 13.46 14.38
C GLN A 155 18.65 12.87 15.75
N GLY A 156 19.85 12.32 15.93
CA GLY A 156 20.27 11.74 17.21
C GLY A 156 19.51 10.48 17.61
N ARG A 157 18.88 9.76 16.66
CA ARG A 157 18.11 8.55 16.98
C ARG A 157 18.97 7.37 17.44
N VAL A 158 20.25 7.43 17.13
CA VAL A 158 21.26 6.46 17.57
C VAL A 158 22.17 7.01 18.66
N ALA A 159 21.83 8.17 19.24
CA ALA A 159 22.59 8.75 20.34
C ALA A 159 22.61 7.81 21.55
N GLY A 160 23.76 7.71 22.23
CA GLY A 160 23.95 6.80 23.36
C GLY A 160 24.14 5.31 22.99
N VAL A 161 23.96 4.93 21.73
CA VAL A 161 24.23 3.55 21.26
C VAL A 161 25.73 3.37 21.00
N LYS A 162 26.34 2.41 21.67
CA LYS A 162 27.74 2.03 21.44
C LYS A 162 27.83 1.04 20.29
N PHE A 163 28.36 1.49 19.15
CA PHE A 163 28.61 0.65 17.99
C PHE A 163 30.02 0.06 18.06
N GLU A 164 30.13 -1.26 18.00
CA GLU A 164 31.42 -1.95 17.87
C GLU A 164 31.92 -1.83 16.43
N ALA A 165 31.01 -2.02 15.47
CA ALA A 165 31.30 -1.94 14.04
C ALA A 165 30.31 -1.05 13.28
N ALA A 166 30.80 -0.35 12.26
CA ALA A 166 29.98 0.34 11.29
C ALA A 166 30.41 0.04 9.84
N ALA A 167 29.42 -0.16 8.98
CA ALA A 167 29.59 -0.40 7.56
C ALA A 167 28.94 0.72 6.74
N LEU A 168 29.66 1.23 5.73
CA LEU A 168 29.12 2.15 4.73
C LEU A 168 29.00 1.44 3.39
N THR A 169 27.79 1.23 2.89
CA THR A 169 27.57 0.51 1.61
C THR A 169 28.07 1.31 0.40
N ASN A 170 27.47 2.48 0.16
CA ASN A 170 27.79 3.40 -0.92
C ASN A 170 27.21 4.78 -0.60
N ILE A 171 27.65 5.79 -1.34
CA ILE A 171 27.08 7.14 -1.28
C ILE A 171 26.78 7.63 -2.70
N ALA A 172 25.50 7.88 -2.96
CA ALA A 172 25.02 8.56 -4.17
C ALA A 172 24.10 9.74 -3.78
N PRO A 173 23.87 10.72 -4.67
CA PRO A 173 22.97 11.85 -4.40
C PRO A 173 21.56 11.40 -4.06
N GLU A 174 21.16 11.55 -2.80
CA GLU A 174 19.83 11.26 -2.28
C GLU A 174 19.55 12.11 -1.03
N HIS A 175 18.28 12.36 -0.71
CA HIS A 175 17.84 13.15 0.43
C HIS A 175 18.42 14.58 0.47
N LEU A 176 18.69 15.18 -0.69
CA LEU A 176 19.23 16.54 -0.78
C LEU A 176 18.20 17.62 -0.41
N ASP A 177 16.91 17.29 -0.49
CA ASP A 177 15.81 18.06 0.10
C ASP A 177 16.00 18.26 1.62
N TYR A 178 16.53 17.23 2.31
CA TYR A 178 16.84 17.24 3.73
C TYR A 178 18.23 17.83 4.02
N HIS A 179 19.28 17.21 3.48
CA HIS A 179 20.69 17.49 3.80
C HIS A 179 21.24 18.75 3.11
N LYS A 180 20.50 19.31 2.15
CA LYS A 180 20.82 20.48 1.33
C LYS A 180 21.99 20.28 0.36
N THR A 181 23.06 19.60 0.78
CA THR A 181 24.25 19.33 -0.05
C THR A 181 24.72 17.89 0.08
N LEU A 182 25.38 17.38 -0.96
CA LEU A 182 26.01 16.06 -0.94
C LEU A 182 27.15 15.98 0.10
N ARG A 183 27.82 17.11 0.38
CA ARG A 183 28.89 17.18 1.38
C ARG A 183 28.35 16.91 2.78
N GLU A 184 27.25 17.55 3.16
CA GLU A 184 26.60 17.33 4.45
C GLU A 184 26.06 15.90 4.58
N TYR A 185 25.39 15.40 3.53
CA TYR A 185 24.93 14.00 3.49
C TYR A 185 26.06 12.99 3.70
N LYS A 186 27.22 13.22 3.06
CA LYS A 186 28.43 12.42 3.28
C LYS A 186 28.90 12.53 4.73
N ARG A 187 29.08 13.76 5.24
CA ARG A 187 29.57 14.03 6.59
C ARG A 187 28.75 13.30 7.65
N THR A 188 27.43 13.35 7.55
CA THR A 188 26.51 12.66 8.47
C THR A 188 26.68 11.14 8.43
N LYS A 189 26.90 10.52 7.27
CA LYS A 189 27.14 9.06 7.25
C LYS A 189 28.51 8.68 7.81
N PHE A 190 29.53 9.49 7.54
CA PHE A 190 30.88 9.25 8.05
C PHE A 190 30.98 9.46 9.57
N SER A 191 30.10 10.25 10.19
CA SER A 191 30.13 10.42 11.65
C SER A 191 29.83 9.11 12.40
N LEU A 192 28.97 8.24 11.85
CA LEU A 192 28.75 6.90 12.42
C LEU A 192 30.04 6.08 12.45
N LEU A 193 30.77 6.04 11.33
CA LEU A 193 32.01 5.26 11.22
C LEU A 193 33.07 5.75 12.22
N LYS A 194 33.20 7.08 12.39
CA LYS A 194 34.14 7.69 13.33
C LYS A 194 33.90 7.33 14.80
N GLN A 195 32.71 6.82 15.14
CA GLN A 195 32.33 6.46 16.51
C GLN A 195 32.50 4.95 16.80
N THR A 196 33.15 4.20 15.91
CA THR A 196 33.28 2.74 16.00
C THR A 196 34.74 2.28 16.07
N LYS A 197 34.97 1.11 16.66
CA LYS A 197 36.30 0.46 16.62
C LYS A 197 36.56 -0.15 15.24
N ILE A 198 35.54 -0.74 14.64
CA ILE A 198 35.62 -1.40 13.34
C ILE A 198 34.84 -0.58 12.32
N SER A 199 35.54 -0.02 11.33
CA SER A 199 34.92 0.62 10.18
C SER A 199 35.20 -0.15 8.89
N VAL A 200 34.17 -0.34 8.07
CA VAL A 200 34.24 -0.98 6.75
C VAL A 200 33.49 -0.13 5.72
N ILE A 201 34.08 0.06 4.55
CA ILE A 201 33.49 0.82 3.44
C ILE A 201 33.35 -0.14 2.25
N GLY A 202 32.20 -0.12 1.60
CA GLY A 202 31.90 -0.96 0.44
C GLY A 202 32.88 -0.73 -0.71
N ARG A 203 33.22 -1.85 -1.37
CA ARG A 203 34.12 -1.89 -2.53
C ARG A 203 33.35 -1.62 -3.82
N LYS A 204 34.07 -1.42 -4.93
CA LYS A 204 33.48 -1.28 -6.28
C LYS A 204 33.42 -2.60 -7.05
N ASP A 205 34.11 -3.60 -6.55
CA ASP A 205 34.26 -4.95 -7.08
C ASP A 205 34.02 -5.99 -5.98
N THR A 206 33.73 -7.22 -6.40
CA THR A 206 33.47 -8.34 -5.50
C THR A 206 33.98 -9.62 -6.15
N LYS A 207 34.51 -10.52 -5.34
CA LYS A 207 34.85 -11.90 -5.75
C LYS A 207 33.71 -12.86 -5.45
N ILE A 208 32.73 -12.43 -4.66
CA ILE A 208 31.54 -13.20 -4.35
C ILE A 208 30.62 -13.14 -5.58
N ASP A 209 30.13 -14.28 -6.02
CA ASP A 209 29.18 -14.39 -7.13
C ASP A 209 28.16 -15.50 -6.86
N VAL A 210 27.41 -15.33 -5.77
CA VAL A 210 26.44 -16.34 -5.28
C VAL A 210 25.02 -15.80 -5.16
N LEU A 211 24.87 -14.48 -5.07
CA LEU A 211 23.58 -13.80 -4.99
C LEU A 211 23.19 -13.23 -6.36
N PRO A 212 21.89 -13.10 -6.66
CA PRO A 212 21.44 -12.53 -7.92
C PRO A 212 21.84 -11.07 -8.06
N GLY A 213 22.56 -10.75 -9.14
CA GLY A 213 22.99 -9.40 -9.49
C GLY A 213 24.22 -8.92 -8.72
N LYS A 214 25.13 -8.27 -9.45
CA LYS A 214 26.40 -7.74 -8.91
C LYS A 214 26.22 -6.85 -7.67
N PHE A 215 25.14 -6.07 -7.60
CA PHE A 215 24.90 -5.18 -6.45
C PHE A 215 24.62 -5.94 -5.16
N ASN A 216 23.97 -7.11 -5.21
CA ASN A 216 23.79 -7.97 -4.04
C ASN A 216 25.11 -8.64 -3.65
N ASN A 217 25.91 -9.07 -4.62
CA ASN A 217 27.24 -9.61 -4.36
C ASN A 217 28.22 -8.56 -3.76
N LEU A 218 28.05 -7.27 -4.07
CA LEU A 218 28.78 -6.18 -3.40
C LEU A 218 28.32 -5.99 -1.96
N ASN A 219 27.01 -6.09 -1.69
CA ASN A 219 26.47 -6.06 -0.32
C ASN A 219 26.97 -7.28 0.48
N ALA A 220 27.03 -8.46 -0.14
CA ALA A 220 27.58 -9.67 0.47
C ALA A 220 29.06 -9.52 0.80
N GLN A 221 29.87 -8.97 -0.11
CA GLN A 221 31.27 -8.70 0.16
C GLN A 221 31.46 -7.77 1.36
N LEU A 222 30.66 -6.70 1.45
CA LEU A 222 30.71 -5.81 2.59
C LEU A 222 30.30 -6.50 3.90
N ALA A 223 29.26 -7.32 3.87
CA ALA A 223 28.83 -8.08 5.05
C ALA A 223 29.91 -9.05 5.53
N VAL A 224 30.54 -9.78 4.59
CA VAL A 224 31.67 -10.68 4.85
C VAL A 224 32.86 -9.90 5.44
N ASP A 225 33.23 -8.76 4.84
CA ASP A 225 34.31 -7.91 5.33
C ASP A 225 34.07 -7.42 6.78
N VAL A 226 32.81 -7.16 7.16
CA VAL A 226 32.44 -6.77 8.53
C VAL A 226 32.62 -7.92 9.50
N VAL A 227 32.09 -9.11 9.19
CA VAL A 227 32.15 -10.25 10.13
C VAL A 227 33.56 -10.82 10.27
N ILE A 228 34.39 -10.73 9.23
CA ILE A 228 35.83 -11.09 9.32
C ILE A 228 36.54 -10.23 10.35
N LYS A 229 36.28 -8.92 10.36
CA LYS A 229 36.87 -8.02 11.37
C LYS A 229 36.35 -8.28 12.79
N LEU A 230 35.21 -8.96 12.92
CA LEU A 230 34.67 -9.45 14.19
C LEU A 230 35.18 -10.85 14.57
N GLY A 231 36.11 -11.41 13.81
CA GLY A 231 36.75 -12.70 14.08
C GLY A 231 36.01 -13.93 13.52
N ILE A 232 35.07 -13.74 12.59
CA ILE A 232 34.44 -14.86 11.86
C ILE A 232 35.33 -15.28 10.68
N ASP A 233 35.53 -16.58 10.49
CA ASP A 233 36.31 -17.09 9.34
C ASP A 233 35.65 -16.74 7.99
N GLU A 234 36.46 -16.32 7.02
CA GLU A 234 35.97 -15.89 5.70
C GLU A 234 35.28 -17.02 4.94
N LYS A 235 35.83 -18.24 4.98
CA LYS A 235 35.26 -19.38 4.24
C LYS A 235 33.91 -19.77 4.83
N ASP A 236 33.82 -19.79 6.16
CA ASP A 236 32.56 -20.06 6.86
C ASP A 236 31.52 -18.99 6.52
N ALA A 237 31.87 -17.70 6.60
CA ALA A 237 30.98 -16.60 6.26
C ALA A 237 30.47 -16.71 4.81
N VAL A 238 31.35 -16.91 3.83
CA VAL A 238 30.98 -17.05 2.41
C VAL A 238 30.11 -18.30 2.19
N ASN A 239 30.39 -19.40 2.87
CA ASN A 239 29.60 -20.63 2.73
C ASN A 239 28.13 -20.44 3.15
N THR A 240 27.85 -19.64 4.19
CA THR A 240 26.47 -19.37 4.62
C THR A 240 25.64 -18.64 3.56
N LEU A 241 26.27 -17.89 2.65
CA LEU A 241 25.57 -17.12 1.61
C LEU A 241 24.81 -18.01 0.62
N LYS A 242 25.19 -19.29 0.48
CA LYS A 242 24.52 -20.25 -0.41
C LYS A 242 23.06 -20.52 0.00
N SER A 243 22.73 -20.37 1.28
CA SER A 243 21.38 -20.53 1.81
C SER A 243 20.67 -19.20 2.08
N PHE A 244 21.29 -18.07 1.74
CA PHE A 244 20.71 -16.76 1.99
C PHE A 244 19.56 -16.46 1.02
N GLY A 245 18.36 -16.29 1.57
CA GLY A 245 17.23 -15.70 0.85
C GLY A 245 17.29 -14.18 0.91
N LEU A 246 17.01 -13.50 -0.19
CA LEU A 246 16.90 -12.04 -0.17
C LEU A 246 15.74 -11.58 0.74
N PRO A 247 15.85 -10.39 1.33
CA PRO A 247 14.76 -9.83 2.14
C PRO A 247 13.50 -9.56 1.31
N GLU A 248 12.35 -9.51 1.98
CA GLU A 248 11.07 -9.13 1.37
C GLU A 248 11.20 -7.81 0.57
N GLY A 249 10.65 -7.78 -0.63
CA GLY A 249 10.69 -6.63 -1.53
C GLY A 249 12.09 -6.22 -2.00
N ARG A 250 13.04 -7.17 -2.08
CA ARG A 250 14.38 -7.00 -2.66
C ARG A 250 14.64 -8.10 -3.67
N LEU A 251 14.38 -7.84 -4.97
CA LEU A 251 14.38 -8.86 -6.03
C LEU A 251 13.60 -10.13 -5.63
N GLU A 252 12.47 -9.93 -4.96
CA GLU A 252 11.63 -11.03 -4.49
C GLU A 252 10.80 -11.59 -5.65
N GLU A 253 11.01 -12.87 -5.98
CA GLU A 253 10.26 -13.53 -7.04
C GLU A 253 8.90 -14.05 -6.53
N VAL A 254 7.81 -13.60 -7.16
CA VAL A 254 6.47 -14.17 -6.95
C VAL A 254 6.30 -15.33 -7.92
N ARG A 255 6.44 -16.55 -7.39
CA ARG A 255 6.37 -17.80 -8.18
C ARG A 255 4.96 -18.00 -8.74
N ASN A 256 4.89 -18.49 -9.97
CA ASN A 256 3.66 -18.80 -10.68
C ASN A 256 3.90 -19.87 -11.76
N ASP A 257 2.83 -20.35 -12.37
CA ASP A 257 2.82 -21.40 -13.39
C ASP A 257 2.54 -20.86 -14.81
N LYS A 258 2.41 -19.54 -14.99
CA LYS A 258 2.07 -18.89 -16.27
C LYS A 258 3.25 -18.83 -17.26
N GLY A 259 4.43 -19.28 -16.82
CA GLY A 259 5.62 -19.39 -17.65
C GLY A 259 6.38 -18.08 -17.89
N PHE A 260 5.99 -16.99 -17.23
CA PHE A 260 6.78 -15.77 -17.06
C PHE A 260 7.11 -15.55 -15.59
N ARG A 261 8.11 -14.72 -15.28
CA ARG A 261 8.54 -14.48 -13.90
C ARG A 261 8.17 -13.06 -13.47
N VAL A 262 7.84 -12.90 -12.18
CA VAL A 262 7.45 -11.60 -11.60
C VAL A 262 8.33 -11.31 -10.40
N PHE A 263 8.93 -10.12 -10.35
CA PHE A 263 9.80 -9.68 -9.27
C PHE A 263 9.29 -8.40 -8.62
N ILE A 264 9.30 -8.37 -7.29
CA ILE A 264 9.03 -7.19 -6.47
C ILE A 264 10.35 -6.63 -5.93
N ASP A 265 10.60 -5.34 -6.15
CA ASP A 265 11.81 -4.68 -5.66
C ASP A 265 11.56 -3.22 -5.23
N PHE A 266 12.36 -2.72 -4.29
CA PHE A 266 12.20 -1.39 -3.72
C PHE A 266 12.97 -0.29 -4.47
N ALA A 267 13.54 -0.58 -5.63
CA ALA A 267 14.26 0.40 -6.42
C ALA A 267 13.38 1.64 -6.75
N HIS A 268 13.60 2.72 -6.00
CA HIS A 268 12.86 3.99 -6.11
C HIS A 268 13.76 5.19 -6.46
N THR A 269 14.98 4.92 -6.90
CA THR A 269 15.97 5.91 -7.37
C THR A 269 16.47 5.54 -8.78
N PRO A 270 16.94 6.51 -9.59
CA PRO A 270 17.46 6.25 -10.95
C PRO A 270 18.47 5.11 -11.01
N ASP A 271 19.56 5.23 -10.26
CA ASP A 271 20.66 4.27 -10.26
C ASP A 271 20.26 2.88 -9.69
N SER A 272 19.29 2.81 -8.75
CA SER A 272 18.84 1.50 -8.23
C SER A 272 17.95 0.80 -9.24
N LEU A 273 17.08 1.56 -9.90
CA LEU A 273 16.22 1.07 -10.97
C LEU A 273 17.05 0.59 -12.16
N GLU A 274 18.11 1.34 -12.52
CA GLU A 274 19.03 0.94 -13.58
C GLU A 274 19.72 -0.38 -13.27
N ALA A 275 20.27 -0.53 -12.05
CA ALA A 275 21.00 -1.72 -11.64
C ALA A 275 20.11 -2.97 -11.67
N VAL A 276 18.89 -2.87 -11.14
CA VAL A 276 17.95 -4.01 -11.11
C VAL A 276 17.41 -4.33 -12.51
N LEU A 277 17.10 -3.33 -13.33
CA LEU A 277 16.63 -3.57 -14.69
C LEU A 277 17.70 -4.20 -15.58
N LYS A 278 18.97 -3.78 -15.47
CA LYS A 278 20.07 -4.41 -16.21
C LYS A 278 20.25 -5.87 -15.82
N TYR A 279 20.12 -6.19 -14.52
CA TYR A 279 20.14 -7.56 -14.04
C TYR A 279 18.95 -8.34 -14.61
N LEU A 280 17.70 -7.89 -14.40
CA LEU A 280 16.53 -8.60 -14.91
C LEU A 280 16.56 -8.77 -16.44
N ARG A 281 17.14 -7.82 -17.17
CA ARG A 281 17.33 -7.93 -18.61
C ARG A 281 18.29 -9.05 -18.99
N SER A 282 19.35 -9.31 -18.21
CA SER A 282 20.25 -10.45 -18.45
C SER A 282 19.62 -11.79 -18.09
N GLU A 283 18.59 -11.81 -17.23
CA GLU A 283 17.92 -13.03 -16.78
C GLU A 283 16.79 -13.53 -17.70
N THR A 284 16.53 -12.85 -18.82
CA THR A 284 15.47 -13.23 -19.76
C THR A 284 15.91 -13.03 -21.21
N SER A 285 15.44 -13.91 -22.08
CA SER A 285 15.46 -13.74 -23.54
C SER A 285 14.13 -13.22 -24.11
N GLY A 286 13.07 -13.18 -23.30
CA GLY A 286 11.75 -12.62 -23.62
C GLY A 286 11.70 -11.11 -23.44
N LYS A 287 10.52 -10.55 -23.22
CA LYS A 287 10.34 -9.13 -22.89
C LYS A 287 10.62 -8.86 -21.41
N LEU A 288 11.21 -7.70 -21.13
CA LEU A 288 11.28 -7.11 -19.81
C LEU A 288 10.20 -6.02 -19.68
N ILE A 289 9.26 -6.21 -18.77
CA ILE A 289 8.21 -5.25 -18.44
C ILE A 289 8.51 -4.61 -17.07
N SER A 290 8.51 -3.29 -16.98
CA SER A 290 8.85 -2.53 -15.77
C SER A 290 7.66 -1.72 -15.28
N VAL A 291 7.15 -1.97 -14.08
CA VAL A 291 6.02 -1.23 -13.47
C VAL A 291 6.53 -0.41 -12.29
N PHE A 292 6.38 0.91 -12.31
CA PHE A 292 6.82 1.74 -11.18
C PHE A 292 6.18 3.12 -11.17
N GLY A 293 6.24 3.78 -10.01
CA GLY A 293 5.85 5.16 -9.82
C GLY A 293 6.99 6.03 -9.31
N CYS A 294 6.65 7.25 -8.90
CA CYS A 294 7.55 8.11 -8.15
C CYS A 294 6.76 8.81 -7.06
N ALA A 295 7.24 8.74 -5.82
CA ALA A 295 6.59 9.43 -4.71
C ALA A 295 6.49 10.97 -4.91
N GLY A 296 5.35 11.53 -4.50
CA GLY A 296 5.10 12.97 -4.36
C GLY A 296 5.90 13.58 -3.21
N GLU A 297 6.03 14.91 -3.16
CA GLU A 297 6.77 15.70 -2.16
C GLU A 297 8.24 15.25 -1.97
N ARG A 298 8.82 14.67 -3.02
CA ARG A 298 10.22 14.24 -3.09
C ARG A 298 10.91 14.88 -4.29
N ASP A 299 12.20 14.58 -4.46
CA ASP A 299 13.00 15.13 -5.56
C ASP A 299 12.35 14.89 -6.93
N ARG A 300 11.80 15.96 -7.52
CA ARG A 300 11.13 15.92 -8.82
C ARG A 300 12.10 15.61 -9.96
N LYS A 301 13.40 15.95 -9.82
CA LYS A 301 14.41 15.75 -10.87
C LYS A 301 14.69 14.26 -11.12
N LYS A 302 14.41 13.39 -10.15
CA LYS A 302 14.59 11.94 -10.31
C LYS A 302 13.54 11.31 -11.24
N ARG A 303 12.33 11.90 -11.32
CA ARG A 303 11.17 11.34 -12.04
C ARG A 303 11.46 11.10 -13.52
N SER A 304 11.92 12.14 -14.21
CA SER A 304 12.24 12.06 -15.64
C SER A 304 13.43 11.16 -15.93
N LYS A 305 14.44 11.13 -15.03
CA LYS A 305 15.58 10.23 -15.14
C LYS A 305 15.17 8.76 -15.02
N MET A 306 14.32 8.42 -14.07
CA MET A 306 13.79 7.05 -13.91
C MET A 306 12.96 6.62 -15.12
N GLY A 307 12.10 7.51 -15.65
CA GLY A 307 11.36 7.26 -16.89
C GLY A 307 12.26 6.97 -18.08
N LYS A 308 13.31 7.77 -18.27
CA LYS A 308 14.35 7.56 -19.30
C LYS A 308 15.05 6.21 -19.14
N ILE A 309 15.57 5.93 -17.94
CA ILE A 309 16.32 4.69 -17.67
C ILE A 309 15.47 3.46 -17.93
N SER A 310 14.23 3.43 -17.43
CA SER A 310 13.36 2.28 -17.59
C SER A 310 13.06 2.01 -19.06
N THR A 311 12.68 3.04 -19.82
CA THR A 311 12.36 2.89 -21.25
C THR A 311 13.58 2.61 -22.14
N GLN A 312 14.80 2.87 -21.67
CA GLN A 312 16.02 2.47 -22.38
C GLN A 312 16.35 0.98 -22.20
N ILE A 313 15.98 0.38 -21.08
CA ILE A 313 16.36 -1.00 -20.72
C ILE A 313 15.21 -1.99 -20.91
N ALA A 314 14.00 -1.61 -20.49
CA ALA A 314 12.80 -2.42 -20.61
C ALA A 314 12.20 -2.33 -22.02
N ASP A 315 11.48 -3.37 -22.41
CA ASP A 315 10.70 -3.40 -23.65
C ASP A 315 9.36 -2.67 -23.49
N LEU A 316 8.83 -2.64 -22.27
CA LEU A 316 7.64 -1.90 -21.88
C LEU A 316 7.78 -1.35 -20.46
N SER A 317 7.58 -0.04 -20.30
CA SER A 317 7.48 0.62 -18.99
C SER A 317 6.04 1.03 -18.69
N VAL A 318 5.53 0.66 -17.52
CA VAL A 318 4.21 1.06 -17.01
C VAL A 318 4.41 2.04 -15.87
N PHE A 319 4.15 3.33 -16.12
CA PHE A 319 4.24 4.38 -15.11
C PHE A 319 2.94 4.48 -14.33
N THR A 320 3.01 4.49 -13.00
CA THR A 320 1.83 4.47 -12.13
C THR A 320 2.04 5.23 -10.81
N ALA A 321 1.07 5.16 -9.89
CA ALA A 321 1.18 5.69 -8.54
C ALA A 321 2.17 4.89 -7.68
N GLU A 322 2.80 5.56 -6.70
CA GLU A 322 3.61 4.97 -5.63
C GLU A 322 3.10 5.52 -4.31
N ASP A 323 3.52 6.72 -3.94
CA ASP A 323 2.94 7.54 -2.85
C ASP A 323 2.70 8.94 -3.38
N PRO A 324 1.57 9.21 -4.06
CA PRO A 324 1.28 10.55 -4.59
C PRO A 324 1.31 11.65 -3.51
N ARG A 325 1.02 11.29 -2.25
CA ARG A 325 0.87 12.25 -1.13
C ARG A 325 -0.11 13.34 -1.54
N THR A 326 0.22 14.61 -1.36
CA THR A 326 -0.66 15.72 -1.79
C THR A 326 -0.51 16.10 -3.27
N GLU A 327 0.47 15.55 -4.00
CA GLU A 327 0.68 15.88 -5.42
C GLU A 327 -0.34 15.19 -6.33
N ASP A 328 -0.76 15.90 -7.38
CA ASP A 328 -1.58 15.32 -8.45
C ASP A 328 -0.83 14.20 -9.19
N ILE A 329 -1.47 13.03 -9.28
CA ILE A 329 -0.91 11.85 -9.95
C ILE A 329 -0.59 12.12 -11.43
N PHE A 330 -1.42 12.91 -12.13
CA PHE A 330 -1.14 13.22 -13.54
C PHE A 330 0.09 14.12 -13.71
N ALA A 331 0.36 15.03 -12.77
CA ALA A 331 1.59 15.81 -12.74
C ALA A 331 2.84 14.94 -12.50
N ILE A 332 2.76 13.96 -11.59
CA ILE A 332 3.84 12.99 -11.36
C ILE A 332 4.11 12.18 -12.63
N LEU A 333 3.07 11.59 -13.22
CA LEU A 333 3.18 10.80 -14.45
C LEU A 333 3.70 11.65 -15.62
N GLY A 334 3.23 12.89 -15.77
CA GLY A 334 3.72 13.84 -16.77
C GLY A 334 5.23 14.10 -16.62
N SER A 335 5.71 14.24 -15.39
CA SER A 335 7.15 14.40 -15.11
C SER A 335 7.97 13.18 -15.52
N MET A 336 7.46 11.97 -15.27
CA MET A 336 8.13 10.71 -15.66
C MET A 336 8.24 10.56 -17.18
N LYS A 337 7.23 11.00 -17.92
CA LYS A 337 7.17 10.92 -19.40
C LYS A 337 8.18 11.82 -20.11
N SER A 338 8.54 12.96 -19.51
CA SER A 338 9.28 14.05 -20.20
C SER A 338 10.58 13.64 -20.91
N ASN A 339 11.27 12.58 -20.45
CA ASN A 339 12.50 12.07 -21.06
C ASN A 339 12.42 10.57 -21.38
N ALA A 340 11.22 9.99 -21.34
CA ALA A 340 11.01 8.58 -21.65
C ALA A 340 11.05 8.36 -23.16
N VAL A 341 11.54 7.20 -23.62
CA VAL A 341 11.53 6.84 -25.04
C VAL A 341 10.08 6.64 -25.48
N GLU A 342 9.65 7.34 -26.53
CA GLU A 342 8.30 7.23 -27.08
C GLU A 342 7.97 5.78 -27.47
N ASN A 343 6.68 5.42 -27.39
CA ASN A 343 6.15 4.08 -27.72
C ASN A 343 6.70 2.92 -26.88
N LYS A 344 7.55 3.18 -25.88
CA LYS A 344 8.03 2.18 -24.90
C LYS A 344 7.37 2.28 -23.53
N PHE A 345 6.37 3.13 -23.36
CA PHE A 345 5.68 3.26 -22.10
C PHE A 345 4.18 3.46 -22.24
N VAL A 346 3.47 3.11 -21.16
CA VAL A 346 2.11 3.54 -20.88
C VAL A 346 2.05 4.18 -19.50
N ALA A 347 1.07 5.03 -19.26
CA ALA A 347 0.85 5.64 -17.95
C ALA A 347 -0.55 5.30 -17.46
N ILE A 348 -0.61 4.51 -16.38
CA ILE A 348 -1.82 3.99 -15.78
C ILE A 348 -1.87 4.50 -14.34
N PRO A 349 -2.74 5.47 -14.02
CA PRO A 349 -2.72 6.14 -12.71
C PRO A 349 -2.99 5.25 -11.50
N GLU A 350 -3.81 4.21 -11.64
CA GLU A 350 -4.11 3.27 -10.57
C GLU A 350 -3.10 2.13 -10.54
N ARG A 351 -2.40 1.93 -9.40
CA ARG A 351 -1.32 0.94 -9.29
C ARG A 351 -1.79 -0.50 -9.50
N GLY A 352 -3.00 -0.84 -9.02
CA GLY A 352 -3.61 -2.15 -9.28
C GLY A 352 -3.87 -2.41 -10.75
N GLU A 353 -4.41 -1.42 -11.47
CA GLU A 353 -4.64 -1.51 -12.92
C GLU A 353 -3.33 -1.56 -13.71
N ALA A 354 -2.29 -0.87 -13.24
CA ALA A 354 -0.97 -0.92 -13.85
C ALA A 354 -0.33 -2.31 -13.74
N ILE A 355 -0.45 -2.96 -12.57
CA ILE A 355 0.04 -4.32 -12.34
C ILE A 355 -0.78 -5.32 -13.17
N ALA A 356 -2.12 -5.21 -13.15
CA ALA A 356 -2.99 -6.06 -13.96
C ALA A 356 -2.68 -5.94 -15.46
N TYR A 357 -2.42 -4.72 -15.95
CA TYR A 357 -2.03 -4.50 -17.34
C TYR A 357 -0.67 -5.11 -17.66
N ALA A 358 0.31 -4.99 -16.76
CA ALA A 358 1.62 -5.60 -17.00
C ALA A 358 1.55 -7.13 -17.06
N LEU A 359 0.74 -7.75 -16.20
CA LEU A 359 0.52 -9.20 -16.20
C LEU A 359 -0.19 -9.67 -17.48
N SER A 360 -1.20 -8.94 -17.97
CA SER A 360 -1.92 -9.32 -19.19
C SER A 360 -1.08 -9.20 -20.47
N MET A 361 -0.04 -8.36 -20.45
CA MET A 361 0.88 -8.17 -21.57
C MET A 361 2.00 -9.22 -21.63
N ALA A 362 2.25 -9.93 -20.53
CA ALA A 362 3.36 -10.87 -20.41
C ALA A 362 3.09 -12.20 -21.12
N LYS A 363 4.14 -12.75 -21.72
CA LYS A 363 4.15 -14.04 -22.40
C LYS A 363 5.19 -14.97 -21.79
N ARG A 364 5.10 -16.26 -22.10
CA ARG A 364 6.07 -17.26 -21.64
C ARG A 364 7.51 -16.82 -21.94
N GLY A 365 8.38 -16.84 -20.93
CA GLY A 365 9.78 -16.39 -21.01
C GLY A 365 10.00 -14.93 -20.62
N ASP A 366 8.95 -14.12 -20.51
CA ASP A 366 9.06 -12.71 -20.10
C ASP A 366 9.39 -12.56 -18.61
N ILE A 367 9.91 -11.39 -18.25
CA ILE A 367 10.09 -10.96 -16.87
C ILE A 367 9.34 -9.65 -16.63
N ILE A 368 8.59 -9.59 -15.53
CA ILE A 368 7.96 -8.38 -15.02
C ILE A 368 8.69 -7.95 -13.75
N GLY A 369 9.16 -6.72 -13.69
CA GLY A 369 9.67 -6.10 -12.47
C GLY A 369 8.72 -5.00 -11.98
N ILE A 370 8.30 -5.08 -10.72
CA ILE A 370 7.44 -4.10 -10.05
C ILE A 370 8.28 -3.39 -8.98
N PHE A 371 8.41 -2.06 -9.13
CA PHE A 371 9.38 -1.28 -8.38
C PHE A 371 8.74 -0.15 -7.55
N GLY A 372 9.47 0.27 -6.52
CA GLY A 372 9.17 1.45 -5.71
C GLY A 372 8.75 1.09 -4.29
N LYS A 373 7.70 0.28 -4.13
CA LYS A 373 7.12 -0.05 -2.82
C LYS A 373 7.81 -1.21 -2.13
N GLY A 374 8.27 -2.23 -2.87
CA GLY A 374 8.97 -3.37 -2.27
C GLY A 374 8.15 -4.05 -1.16
N HIS A 375 8.64 -3.99 0.08
CA HIS A 375 7.98 -4.55 1.27
C HIS A 375 6.95 -3.60 1.91
N GLU A 376 6.83 -2.35 1.44
CA GLU A 376 5.91 -1.37 2.03
C GLU A 376 4.46 -1.84 1.93
N LYS A 377 3.70 -1.57 3.01
CA LYS A 377 2.33 -2.07 3.22
C LYS A 377 1.23 -1.01 3.09
N SER A 378 1.57 0.17 2.57
CA SER A 378 0.62 1.27 2.37
C SER A 378 0.95 2.11 1.14
N MET A 379 -0.02 2.90 0.66
CA MET A 379 0.19 4.00 -0.29
C MET A 379 -0.42 5.29 0.24
N SER A 380 0.32 6.39 0.13
CA SER A 380 -0.10 7.70 0.64
C SER A 380 -0.88 8.53 -0.38
N TYR A 381 -2.11 8.94 -0.05
CA TYR A 381 -2.96 9.82 -0.86
C TYR A 381 -3.54 10.95 -0.01
N GLN A 382 -3.26 12.21 -0.36
CA GLN A 382 -3.74 13.42 0.33
C GLN A 382 -3.57 13.39 1.87
N GLY A 383 -2.50 12.76 2.37
CA GLY A 383 -2.21 12.64 3.80
C GLY A 383 -2.73 11.38 4.48
N PHE A 384 -3.50 10.55 3.76
CA PHE A 384 -4.01 9.27 4.25
C PHE A 384 -3.18 8.09 3.74
N GLU A 385 -2.84 7.17 4.63
CA GLU A 385 -2.16 5.92 4.33
C GLU A 385 -3.19 4.81 4.07
N HIS A 386 -3.26 4.34 2.82
CA HIS A 386 -4.17 3.28 2.41
C HIS A 386 -3.45 1.94 2.40
N PRO A 387 -4.00 0.85 2.98
CA PRO A 387 -3.39 -0.47 2.95
C PRO A 387 -3.10 -0.95 1.52
N TRP A 388 -1.86 -1.33 1.24
CA TRP A 388 -1.42 -1.74 -0.09
C TRP A 388 -0.26 -2.73 -0.03
N SER A 389 -0.19 -3.71 -0.92
CA SER A 389 1.01 -4.55 -1.09
C SER A 389 1.12 -4.97 -2.55
N ASP A 390 2.26 -4.66 -3.18
CA ASP A 390 2.51 -5.08 -4.57
C ASP A 390 2.47 -6.60 -4.70
N LYS A 391 3.08 -7.30 -3.72
CA LYS A 391 3.12 -8.76 -3.68
C LYS A 391 1.72 -9.37 -3.58
N GLU A 392 0.89 -8.89 -2.65
CA GLU A 392 -0.47 -9.43 -2.48
C GLU A 392 -1.32 -9.17 -3.73
N MET A 393 -1.22 -7.96 -4.32
CA MET A 393 -1.93 -7.65 -5.56
C MET A 393 -1.51 -8.59 -6.71
N VAL A 394 -0.21 -8.88 -6.85
CA VAL A 394 0.28 -9.84 -7.85
C VAL A 394 -0.24 -11.24 -7.58
N ILE A 395 -0.22 -11.71 -6.32
CA ILE A 395 -0.74 -13.03 -5.96
C ILE A 395 -2.22 -13.15 -6.34
N SER A 396 -3.06 -12.20 -5.90
CA SER A 396 -4.49 -12.17 -6.23
C SER A 396 -4.74 -12.22 -7.75
N LEU A 397 -3.94 -11.50 -8.53
CA LEU A 397 -4.08 -11.45 -9.99
C LEU A 397 -3.56 -12.69 -10.72
N LEU A 398 -2.61 -13.42 -10.13
CA LEU A 398 -2.14 -14.69 -10.66
C LEU A 398 -3.13 -15.84 -10.37
N GLU A 399 -3.80 -15.77 -9.22
CA GLU A 399 -4.94 -16.61 -8.80
C GLU A 399 -6.27 -16.19 -9.45
N GLU A 400 -6.19 -15.73 -10.70
CA GLU A 400 -7.31 -15.23 -11.50
C GLU A 400 -8.48 -16.21 -11.60
N ARG A 401 -9.69 -15.69 -11.37
CA ARG A 401 -10.98 -16.39 -11.56
C ARG A 401 -11.50 -16.15 -12.98
N LYS A 402 -11.13 -17.02 -13.91
CA LYS A 402 -11.51 -16.89 -15.32
C LYS A 402 -13.00 -17.09 -15.60
N ASP A 403 -13.70 -17.74 -14.68
CA ASP A 403 -15.13 -18.03 -14.74
C ASP A 403 -16.00 -16.89 -14.20
N ILE A 404 -15.39 -15.85 -13.60
CA ILE A 404 -16.11 -14.72 -13.01
C ILE A 404 -15.71 -13.42 -13.68
N LEU A 405 -16.73 -12.67 -14.10
CA LEU A 405 -16.61 -11.42 -14.84
C LEU A 405 -17.27 -10.30 -14.04
N ALA A 406 -16.81 -9.06 -14.17
CA ALA A 406 -17.46 -7.93 -13.51
C ALA A 406 -17.86 -6.81 -14.48
N THR A 407 -19.09 -6.33 -14.35
CA THR A 407 -19.58 -5.09 -14.96
C THR A 407 -19.82 -4.05 -13.86
N VAL A 408 -19.01 -2.99 -13.86
CA VAL A 408 -19.09 -1.91 -12.88
C VAL A 408 -19.85 -0.74 -13.47
N LEU A 409 -20.98 -0.38 -12.86
CA LEU A 409 -21.87 0.67 -13.34
C LEU A 409 -21.43 2.03 -12.79
N VAL A 410 -21.02 2.94 -13.68
CA VAL A 410 -20.54 4.30 -13.31
C VAL A 410 -21.07 5.40 -14.23
N ALA A 411 -22.12 5.11 -14.99
CA ALA A 411 -22.63 6.01 -16.03
C ALA A 411 -23.46 7.19 -15.50
N GLY A 412 -23.91 7.12 -14.24
CA GLY A 412 -24.81 8.08 -13.63
C GLY A 412 -24.23 9.50 -13.49
N LYS A 413 -25.08 10.51 -13.71
CA LYS A 413 -24.71 11.94 -13.56
C LYS A 413 -24.51 12.36 -12.10
N GLY A 414 -25.07 11.63 -11.14
CA GLY A 414 -24.98 11.98 -9.72
C GLY A 414 -25.66 13.32 -9.38
N MET A 415 -26.86 13.58 -9.92
CA MET A 415 -27.52 14.90 -9.84
C MET A 415 -27.68 15.42 -8.40
N ARG A 416 -27.88 14.52 -7.43
CA ARG A 416 -28.00 14.85 -6.01
C ARG A 416 -26.71 15.41 -5.38
N MET A 417 -25.55 15.14 -5.99
CA MET A 417 -24.25 15.70 -5.56
C MET A 417 -24.07 17.17 -5.93
N LYS A 418 -24.88 17.71 -6.87
CA LYS A 418 -24.79 19.10 -7.37
C LYS A 418 -23.37 19.55 -7.73
N HIS A 419 -22.56 18.65 -8.30
CA HIS A 419 -21.15 18.91 -8.61
C HIS A 419 -20.84 18.57 -10.09
N PRO A 420 -19.96 19.32 -10.78
CA PRO A 420 -19.68 19.09 -12.19
C PRO A 420 -18.84 17.82 -12.46
N ARG A 421 -17.94 17.42 -11.55
CA ARG A 421 -17.10 16.21 -11.66
C ARG A 421 -17.96 14.95 -11.47
N PRO A 422 -17.75 13.86 -12.24
CA PRO A 422 -18.43 12.57 -12.04
C PRO A 422 -18.39 12.11 -10.59
N LYS A 423 -19.51 11.58 -10.10
CA LYS A 423 -19.68 11.09 -8.72
C LYS A 423 -18.53 10.14 -8.34
N VAL A 424 -18.27 9.11 -9.13
CA VAL A 424 -17.24 8.10 -8.92
C VAL A 424 -15.80 8.62 -8.86
N LEU A 425 -15.55 9.84 -9.34
CA LEU A 425 -14.24 10.50 -9.25
C LEU A 425 -14.11 11.37 -8.01
N ARG A 426 -15.18 11.56 -7.23
CA ARG A 426 -15.09 12.19 -5.91
C ARG A 426 -14.25 11.30 -5.00
N GLU A 427 -13.47 11.95 -4.16
CA GLU A 427 -12.50 11.26 -3.32
C GLU A 427 -13.11 10.97 -1.95
N ILE A 428 -12.75 9.80 -1.41
CA ILE A 428 -12.88 9.44 0.00
C ILE A 428 -11.44 9.21 0.49
N CYS A 429 -11.00 9.89 1.55
CA CYS A 429 -9.63 9.86 2.07
C CYS A 429 -8.57 10.02 0.97
N GLY A 430 -8.78 10.95 0.04
CA GLY A 430 -7.85 11.26 -1.05
C GLY A 430 -7.85 10.30 -2.25
N ARG A 431 -8.66 9.23 -2.24
CA ARG A 431 -8.78 8.28 -3.37
C ARG A 431 -10.17 8.36 -4.02
N PRO A 432 -10.26 8.36 -5.37
CA PRO A 432 -11.56 8.27 -6.04
C PRO A 432 -12.39 7.06 -5.58
N MET A 433 -13.71 7.22 -5.42
CA MET A 433 -14.59 6.13 -4.98
C MET A 433 -14.45 4.85 -5.81
N LEU A 434 -14.36 4.98 -7.14
CA LEU A 434 -14.22 3.82 -8.02
C LEU A 434 -12.89 3.07 -7.84
N SER A 435 -11.84 3.71 -7.33
CA SER A 435 -10.55 3.05 -7.06
C SER A 435 -10.71 1.92 -6.05
N TYR A 436 -11.55 2.10 -5.02
CA TYR A 436 -11.82 1.07 -4.02
C TYR A 436 -12.53 -0.14 -4.62
N THR A 437 -13.57 0.10 -5.42
CA THR A 437 -14.34 -0.97 -6.07
C THR A 437 -13.47 -1.82 -6.98
N LEU A 438 -12.70 -1.18 -7.87
CA LEU A 438 -11.83 -1.88 -8.79
C LEU A 438 -10.76 -2.66 -8.03
N GLU A 439 -10.08 -2.02 -7.07
CA GLU A 439 -9.05 -2.70 -6.28
C GLU A 439 -9.60 -3.92 -5.52
N ASN A 440 -10.79 -3.82 -4.92
CA ASN A 440 -11.41 -4.95 -4.21
C ASN A 440 -11.77 -6.10 -5.15
N LEU A 441 -12.27 -5.81 -6.37
CA LEU A 441 -12.50 -6.83 -7.39
C LEU A 441 -11.20 -7.51 -7.83
N ARG A 442 -10.12 -6.74 -8.01
CA ARG A 442 -8.79 -7.28 -8.33
C ARG A 442 -8.25 -8.17 -7.22
N ARG A 443 -8.42 -7.78 -5.95
CA ARG A 443 -7.96 -8.53 -4.77
C ARG A 443 -8.66 -9.89 -4.61
N VAL A 444 -9.88 -10.06 -5.13
CA VAL A 444 -10.57 -11.37 -5.16
C VAL A 444 -10.29 -12.19 -6.43
N GLY A 445 -9.35 -11.74 -7.26
CA GLY A 445 -8.91 -12.44 -8.46
C GLY A 445 -9.74 -12.17 -9.72
N ILE A 446 -10.57 -11.13 -9.74
CA ILE A 446 -11.36 -10.79 -10.94
C ILE A 446 -10.52 -9.94 -11.89
N SER A 447 -10.17 -10.52 -13.04
CA SER A 447 -9.36 -9.91 -14.09
C SER A 447 -10.19 -9.24 -15.18
N ASP A 448 -11.34 -9.82 -15.54
CA ASP A 448 -12.17 -9.33 -16.63
C ASP A 448 -13.23 -8.37 -16.08
N ILE A 449 -12.90 -7.08 -16.15
CA ILE A 449 -13.71 -5.99 -15.62
C ILE A 449 -14.07 -5.02 -16.75
N THR A 450 -15.37 -4.86 -16.97
CA THR A 450 -15.94 -3.83 -17.83
C THR A 450 -16.51 -2.70 -16.99
N VAL A 451 -16.04 -1.47 -17.21
CA VAL A 451 -16.56 -0.26 -16.57
C VAL A 451 -17.52 0.45 -17.52
N VAL A 452 -18.79 0.55 -17.12
CA VAL A 452 -19.83 1.21 -17.92
C VAL A 452 -19.88 2.70 -17.60
N VAL A 453 -19.40 3.51 -18.54
CA VAL A 453 -19.29 4.96 -18.43
C VAL A 453 -20.40 5.68 -19.20
N GLY A 454 -20.69 6.91 -18.78
CA GLY A 454 -21.71 7.77 -19.39
C GLY A 454 -21.35 9.24 -19.23
N PHE A 455 -21.84 9.87 -18.16
CA PHE A 455 -21.56 11.28 -17.88
C PHE A 455 -20.06 11.57 -17.76
N ARG A 456 -19.56 12.52 -18.59
CA ARG A 456 -18.13 12.90 -18.70
C ARG A 456 -17.17 11.70 -18.77
N LYS A 457 -17.55 10.66 -19.54
CA LYS A 457 -16.82 9.39 -19.69
C LYS A 457 -15.31 9.53 -19.87
N ASN A 458 -14.83 10.51 -20.62
CA ASN A 458 -13.40 10.69 -20.92
C ASN A 458 -12.56 10.95 -19.65
N GLU A 459 -13.13 11.57 -18.61
CA GLU A 459 -12.42 11.77 -17.34
C GLU A 459 -12.28 10.50 -16.55
N VAL A 460 -13.33 9.66 -16.53
CA VAL A 460 -13.30 8.35 -15.89
C VAL A 460 -12.32 7.44 -16.63
N ILE A 461 -12.42 7.37 -17.97
CA ILE A 461 -11.51 6.60 -18.83
C ILE A 461 -10.06 7.04 -18.61
N LYS A 462 -9.78 8.34 -18.55
CA LYS A 462 -8.43 8.86 -18.32
C LYS A 462 -7.86 8.45 -16.95
N ARG A 463 -8.70 8.39 -15.90
CA ARG A 463 -8.25 8.05 -14.54
C ARG A 463 -8.04 6.55 -14.34
N PHE A 464 -8.88 5.73 -14.98
CA PHE A 464 -8.95 4.29 -14.79
C PHE A 464 -8.57 3.49 -16.04
N CYS A 465 -7.83 4.08 -16.97
CA CYS A 465 -7.26 3.32 -18.09
C CYS A 465 -6.32 2.22 -17.56
N GLY A 466 -6.09 1.16 -18.33
CA GLY A 466 -5.21 0.06 -17.93
C GLY A 466 -5.79 -1.28 -18.36
N ALA A 467 -6.08 -2.15 -17.40
CA ALA A 467 -6.57 -3.51 -17.65
C ALA A 467 -8.10 -3.63 -17.55
N VAL A 468 -8.84 -2.53 -17.40
CA VAL A 468 -10.31 -2.53 -17.53
C VAL A 468 -10.72 -2.18 -18.96
N GLU A 469 -11.82 -2.78 -19.40
CA GLU A 469 -12.52 -2.41 -20.62
C GLU A 469 -13.58 -1.35 -20.34
N PHE A 470 -13.89 -0.51 -21.33
CA PHE A 470 -14.90 0.55 -21.17
C PHE A 470 -16.07 0.37 -22.13
N ALA A 471 -17.25 0.21 -21.54
CA ALA A 471 -18.52 0.26 -22.26
C ALA A 471 -19.16 1.64 -22.10
N VAL A 472 -19.81 2.15 -23.15
CA VAL A 472 -20.49 3.46 -23.09
C VAL A 472 -22.00 3.27 -23.05
N GLN A 473 -22.64 3.71 -21.97
CA GLN A 473 -24.09 3.87 -21.94
C GLN A 473 -24.48 5.05 -22.86
N LYS A 474 -25.13 4.73 -23.98
CA LYS A 474 -25.51 5.75 -24.99
C LYS A 474 -26.67 6.63 -24.53
N ASN A 475 -27.63 6.07 -23.78
CA ASN A 475 -28.78 6.80 -23.27
C ASN A 475 -28.57 7.15 -21.79
N PRO A 476 -28.29 8.42 -21.43
CA PRO A 476 -28.09 8.83 -20.04
C PRO A 476 -29.34 8.68 -19.14
N LYS A 477 -30.51 8.47 -19.73
CA LYS A 477 -31.78 8.18 -19.04
C LYS A 477 -32.19 6.71 -19.17
N GLY A 478 -31.26 5.83 -19.55
CA GLY A 478 -31.54 4.41 -19.76
C GLY A 478 -31.76 3.62 -18.48
N GLY A 479 -31.33 4.13 -17.32
CA GLY A 479 -31.39 3.40 -16.06
C GLY A 479 -30.29 2.33 -15.93
N THR A 480 -30.36 1.53 -14.87
CA THR A 480 -29.32 0.58 -14.47
C THR A 480 -29.28 -0.67 -15.36
N ALA A 481 -30.43 -1.15 -15.84
CA ALA A 481 -30.47 -2.30 -16.76
C ALA A 481 -29.88 -1.95 -18.14
N ASP A 482 -30.15 -0.75 -18.66
CA ASP A 482 -29.53 -0.27 -19.92
C ASP A 482 -28.02 -0.12 -19.78
N ALA A 483 -27.53 0.37 -18.63
CA ALA A 483 -26.11 0.43 -18.33
C ALA A 483 -25.48 -0.98 -18.29
N ALA A 484 -26.07 -1.92 -17.55
CA ALA A 484 -25.60 -3.29 -17.48
C ALA A 484 -25.61 -3.98 -18.86
N LYS A 485 -26.66 -3.74 -19.67
CA LYS A 485 -26.77 -4.21 -21.05
C LYS A 485 -25.66 -3.66 -21.95
N ALA A 486 -25.25 -2.40 -21.76
CA ALA A 486 -24.16 -1.81 -22.53
C ALA A 486 -22.81 -2.50 -22.27
N GLY A 487 -22.62 -3.11 -21.09
CA GLY A 487 -21.42 -3.88 -20.75
C GLY A 487 -21.32 -5.25 -21.43
N LEU A 488 -22.46 -5.90 -21.72
CA LEU A 488 -22.52 -7.27 -22.27
C LEU A 488 -21.56 -7.60 -23.42
N PRO A 489 -21.39 -6.75 -24.46
CA PRO A 489 -20.54 -7.08 -25.59
C PRO A 489 -19.05 -7.25 -25.24
N PHE A 490 -18.63 -6.71 -24.09
CA PHE A 490 -17.25 -6.71 -23.63
C PHE A 490 -16.93 -7.88 -22.69
N VAL A 491 -17.92 -8.73 -22.41
CA VAL A 491 -17.77 -9.84 -21.48
C VAL A 491 -17.58 -11.16 -22.26
N SER A 492 -16.51 -11.92 -21.99
CA SER A 492 -16.09 -13.14 -22.71
C SER A 492 -17.19 -14.22 -22.92
N LYS A 493 -17.39 -14.79 -24.11
CA LYS A 493 -18.58 -15.63 -24.42
C LYS A 493 -18.77 -16.93 -23.62
N GLU A 494 -17.78 -17.36 -22.84
CA GLU A 494 -17.84 -18.60 -22.07
C GLU A 494 -18.88 -18.49 -20.93
N SER A 495 -19.49 -19.62 -20.59
CA SER A 495 -20.49 -19.72 -19.52
C SER A 495 -19.80 -19.58 -18.15
N GLY A 496 -20.20 -18.58 -17.37
CA GLY A 496 -19.65 -18.27 -16.05
C GLY A 496 -20.57 -17.33 -15.26
N THR A 497 -20.06 -16.79 -14.14
CA THR A 497 -20.78 -15.85 -13.28
C THR A 497 -20.51 -14.40 -13.71
N LEU A 498 -21.56 -13.60 -13.83
CA LEU A 498 -21.46 -12.15 -14.08
C LEU A 498 -21.78 -11.38 -12.81
N ILE A 499 -20.80 -10.67 -12.27
CA ILE A 499 -20.99 -9.64 -11.25
C ILE A 499 -21.46 -8.36 -11.92
N VAL A 500 -22.53 -7.76 -11.41
CA VAL A 500 -22.91 -6.38 -11.72
C VAL A 500 -22.92 -5.58 -10.43
N ILE A 501 -22.13 -4.51 -10.38
CA ILE A 501 -21.93 -3.72 -9.16
C ILE A 501 -21.92 -2.21 -9.45
N ASN A 502 -22.55 -1.44 -8.57
CA ASN A 502 -22.47 0.03 -8.62
C ASN A 502 -21.09 0.51 -8.13
N GLY A 503 -20.38 1.33 -8.92
CA GLY A 503 -19.00 1.75 -8.62
C GLY A 503 -18.86 2.91 -7.62
N ASP A 504 -19.96 3.45 -7.12
CA ASP A 504 -20.03 4.57 -6.18
C ASP A 504 -20.34 4.12 -4.75
N ASP A 505 -21.24 3.14 -4.57
CA ASP A 505 -21.69 2.70 -3.25
C ASP A 505 -20.90 1.50 -2.69
N SER A 506 -19.95 0.96 -3.49
CA SER A 506 -19.18 -0.25 -3.18
C SER A 506 -17.81 0.00 -2.55
N ALA A 507 -17.45 1.26 -2.29
CA ALA A 507 -16.12 1.61 -1.77
C ALA A 507 -15.79 0.98 -0.41
N PHE A 508 -16.80 0.56 0.35
CA PHE A 508 -16.65 0.00 1.69
C PHE A 508 -16.64 -1.53 1.74
N TYR A 509 -17.04 -2.21 0.66
CA TYR A 509 -16.95 -3.67 0.62
C TYR A 509 -15.51 -4.09 0.89
N LYS A 510 -15.35 -5.19 1.62
CA LYS A 510 -14.04 -5.81 1.76
C LYS A 510 -13.91 -6.92 0.71
N PRO A 511 -12.68 -7.28 0.30
CA PRO A 511 -12.46 -8.47 -0.54
C PRO A 511 -13.17 -9.71 0.02
N GLU A 512 -13.12 -9.90 1.34
CA GLU A 512 -13.76 -11.04 2.02
C GLU A 512 -15.28 -11.03 1.90
N THR A 513 -15.89 -9.84 1.83
CA THR A 513 -17.34 -9.69 1.61
C THR A 513 -17.71 -10.20 0.22
N ILE A 514 -16.98 -9.76 -0.81
CA ILE A 514 -17.22 -10.16 -2.19
C ILE A 514 -17.04 -11.67 -2.35
N GLU A 515 -16.01 -12.25 -1.71
CA GLU A 515 -15.77 -13.68 -1.73
C GLU A 515 -16.91 -14.49 -1.06
N LYS A 516 -17.46 -14.02 0.06
CA LYS A 516 -18.62 -14.65 0.71
C LYS A 516 -19.86 -14.63 -0.19
N VAL A 517 -20.08 -13.54 -0.92
CA VAL A 517 -21.22 -13.43 -1.86
C VAL A 517 -21.04 -14.41 -3.03
N ILE A 518 -19.83 -14.51 -3.60
CA ILE A 518 -19.48 -15.49 -4.64
C ILE A 518 -19.74 -16.91 -4.16
N LYS A 519 -19.23 -17.25 -2.97
CA LYS A 519 -19.42 -18.57 -2.37
C LYS A 519 -20.90 -18.88 -2.15
N SER A 520 -21.66 -17.93 -1.60
CA SER A 520 -23.10 -18.10 -1.38
C SER A 520 -23.88 -18.30 -2.67
N HIS A 521 -23.52 -17.60 -3.75
CA HIS A 521 -24.12 -17.78 -5.08
C HIS A 521 -23.91 -19.21 -5.60
N ALA A 522 -22.69 -19.72 -5.51
CA ALA A 522 -22.34 -21.07 -5.93
C ALA A 522 -23.03 -22.15 -5.08
N GLU A 523 -22.98 -22.04 -3.76
CA GLU A 523 -23.62 -22.97 -2.81
C GLU A 523 -25.14 -23.00 -2.99
N ALA A 524 -25.75 -21.85 -3.25
CA ALA A 524 -27.16 -21.77 -3.56
C ALA A 524 -27.47 -22.29 -4.97
N SER A 525 -26.50 -22.49 -5.87
CA SER A 525 -26.76 -22.78 -7.30
C SER A 525 -27.82 -21.83 -7.88
N ALA A 526 -27.72 -20.55 -7.52
CA ALA A 526 -28.72 -19.55 -7.85
C ALA A 526 -28.48 -18.97 -9.25
N ILE A 527 -29.54 -18.64 -9.99
CA ILE A 527 -29.44 -17.87 -11.23
C ILE A 527 -29.17 -16.40 -10.92
N ILE A 528 -29.68 -15.90 -9.80
CA ILE A 528 -29.39 -14.55 -9.30
C ILE A 528 -29.03 -14.64 -7.83
N THR A 529 -27.95 -13.98 -7.43
CA THR A 529 -27.72 -13.58 -6.04
C THR A 529 -27.60 -12.08 -5.97
N PHE A 530 -28.30 -11.44 -5.04
CA PHE A 530 -28.09 -10.01 -4.78
C PHE A 530 -27.89 -9.78 -3.29
N VAL A 531 -27.21 -8.68 -2.97
CA VAL A 531 -26.91 -8.32 -1.59
C VAL A 531 -28.01 -7.40 -1.04
N SER A 532 -28.56 -7.78 0.11
CA SER A 532 -29.52 -6.97 0.86
C SER A 532 -28.94 -6.50 2.20
N LEU A 533 -29.54 -5.47 2.79
CA LEU A 533 -29.13 -4.90 4.07
C LEU A 533 -30.36 -4.35 4.80
N ILE A 534 -30.39 -4.42 6.14
CA ILE A 534 -31.42 -3.70 6.92
C ILE A 534 -30.87 -2.31 7.28
N LYS A 535 -31.56 -1.26 6.86
CA LYS A 535 -31.21 0.13 7.18
C LYS A 535 -32.34 0.84 7.91
N ASP A 536 -31.99 1.56 8.98
CA ASP A 536 -32.95 2.41 9.70
C ASP A 536 -33.42 3.60 8.87
N LYS A 537 -32.54 4.14 8.03
CA LYS A 537 -32.82 5.27 7.13
C LYS A 537 -32.59 4.85 5.68
N PRO A 538 -33.52 4.12 5.04
CA PRO A 538 -33.33 3.54 3.71
C PRO A 538 -33.52 4.54 2.55
N PHE A 539 -33.40 5.85 2.80
CA PHE A 539 -33.69 6.89 1.81
C PHE A 539 -32.80 6.79 0.56
N GLY A 540 -33.43 6.87 -0.61
CA GLY A 540 -32.82 6.80 -1.93
C GLY A 540 -32.51 5.40 -2.46
N LEU A 541 -32.96 4.31 -1.81
CA LEU A 541 -32.54 2.92 -2.09
C LEU A 541 -33.69 2.00 -2.56
N GLY A 542 -33.40 0.94 -3.31
CA GLY A 542 -34.42 -0.06 -3.66
C GLY A 542 -34.87 -0.87 -2.44
N ARG A 543 -36.17 -1.22 -2.35
CA ARG A 543 -36.78 -2.00 -1.25
C ARG A 543 -36.96 -3.45 -1.64
N VAL A 544 -36.52 -4.38 -0.79
CA VAL A 544 -36.75 -5.82 -0.98
C VAL A 544 -38.18 -6.14 -0.55
N ILE A 545 -38.98 -6.70 -1.46
CA ILE A 545 -40.38 -7.00 -1.23
C ILE A 545 -40.53 -8.49 -0.96
N ARG A 546 -41.18 -8.81 0.16
CA ARG A 546 -41.52 -10.17 0.57
C ARG A 546 -43.02 -10.27 0.86
N ASN A 547 -43.58 -11.47 0.72
CA ASN A 547 -44.93 -11.76 1.23
C ASN A 547 -44.90 -11.99 2.75
N ASP A 548 -46.06 -12.27 3.34
CA ASP A 548 -46.22 -12.50 4.78
C ASP A 548 -45.45 -13.72 5.30
N ASP A 549 -45.18 -14.71 4.43
CA ASP A 549 -44.36 -15.90 4.73
C ASP A 549 -42.85 -15.64 4.58
N GLY A 550 -42.43 -14.40 4.25
CA GLY A 550 -41.04 -14.02 4.03
C GLY A 550 -40.47 -14.41 2.66
N VAL A 551 -41.29 -14.96 1.77
CA VAL A 551 -40.90 -15.32 0.39
C VAL A 551 -40.64 -14.07 -0.42
N LEU A 552 -39.52 -14.05 -1.15
CA LEU A 552 -39.13 -12.94 -2.02
C LEU A 552 -40.12 -12.78 -3.18
N LEU A 553 -40.66 -11.58 -3.35
CA LEU A 553 -41.52 -11.21 -4.48
C LEU A 553 -40.80 -10.35 -5.52
N GLY A 554 -39.72 -9.66 -5.13
CA GLY A 554 -38.93 -8.80 -6.01
C GLY A 554 -38.30 -7.63 -5.27
N ILE A 555 -37.86 -6.62 -6.02
CA ILE A 555 -37.30 -5.37 -5.50
C ILE A 555 -37.99 -4.22 -6.23
N VAL A 556 -38.31 -3.14 -5.51
CA VAL A 556 -38.87 -1.92 -6.09
C VAL A 556 -37.96 -0.72 -5.82
N GLU A 557 -37.69 0.08 -6.84
CA GLU A 557 -36.94 1.33 -6.69
C GLU A 557 -37.73 2.34 -5.84
N GLU A 558 -37.06 3.13 -4.99
CA GLU A 558 -37.75 4.06 -4.08
C GLU A 558 -38.68 5.04 -4.79
N LYS A 559 -38.28 5.48 -5.99
CA LYS A 559 -39.07 6.42 -6.81
C LYS A 559 -40.43 5.83 -7.20
N ASP A 560 -40.49 4.51 -7.36
CA ASP A 560 -41.67 3.79 -7.84
C ASP A 560 -42.37 3.01 -6.70
N ALA A 561 -41.81 3.05 -5.49
CA ALA A 561 -42.37 2.41 -4.30
C ALA A 561 -43.60 3.16 -3.76
N THR A 562 -44.60 2.42 -3.28
CA THR A 562 -45.74 2.97 -2.52
C THR A 562 -45.29 3.49 -1.15
N ASP A 563 -46.13 4.30 -0.48
CA ASP A 563 -45.80 4.78 0.87
C ASP A 563 -45.60 3.65 1.88
N ALA A 564 -46.31 2.52 1.71
CA ALA A 564 -46.10 1.32 2.52
C ALA A 564 -44.74 0.69 2.23
N GLN A 565 -44.39 0.51 0.95
CA GLN A 565 -43.11 -0.07 0.54
C GLN A 565 -41.93 0.81 0.97
N ARG A 566 -42.05 2.14 0.92
CA ARG A 566 -40.98 3.08 1.35
C ARG A 566 -40.58 2.89 2.82
N ARG A 567 -41.47 2.36 3.67
CA ARG A 567 -41.21 2.06 5.09
C ARG A 567 -40.45 0.75 5.31
N ILE A 568 -40.32 -0.10 4.29
CA ILE A 568 -39.51 -1.33 4.38
C ILE A 568 -38.05 -0.93 4.64
N LYS A 569 -37.42 -1.59 5.61
CA LYS A 569 -36.02 -1.33 6.00
C LYS A 569 -35.02 -2.21 5.26
N GLU A 570 -35.44 -3.36 4.72
CA GLU A 570 -34.58 -4.21 3.90
C GLU A 570 -34.38 -3.54 2.52
N ILE A 571 -33.14 -3.16 2.23
CA ILE A 571 -32.75 -2.49 0.99
C ILE A 571 -31.87 -3.38 0.14
N ASN A 572 -31.87 -3.08 -1.16
CA ASN A 572 -30.92 -3.60 -2.12
C ASN A 572 -29.65 -2.74 -2.14
N SER A 573 -28.47 -3.36 -2.01
CA SER A 573 -27.19 -2.64 -1.96
C SER A 573 -26.56 -2.38 -3.33
N GLY A 574 -27.09 -2.98 -4.41
CA GLY A 574 -26.60 -2.79 -5.77
C GLY A 574 -25.41 -3.68 -6.17
N LEU A 575 -25.19 -4.79 -5.47
CA LEU A 575 -24.26 -5.86 -5.86
C LEU A 575 -25.07 -7.12 -6.24
N TYR A 576 -24.86 -7.59 -7.46
CA TYR A 576 -25.52 -8.76 -8.04
C TYR A 576 -24.52 -9.73 -8.63
N LEU A 577 -24.80 -11.01 -8.52
CA LEU A 577 -24.20 -12.11 -9.26
C LEU A 577 -25.30 -12.77 -10.09
N PHE A 578 -25.04 -12.95 -11.37
CA PHE A 578 -25.94 -13.60 -12.30
C PHE A 578 -25.27 -14.81 -12.94
N ASP A 579 -26.05 -15.86 -13.21
CA ASP A 579 -25.71 -16.75 -14.32
C ASP A 579 -25.67 -15.90 -15.60
N LYS A 580 -24.52 -15.89 -16.26
CA LYS A 580 -24.29 -15.00 -17.39
C LYS A 580 -25.20 -15.31 -18.58
N LYS A 581 -25.43 -16.60 -18.86
CA LYS A 581 -26.24 -17.02 -20.01
C LYS A 581 -27.68 -16.53 -19.82
N TRP A 582 -28.23 -16.82 -18.65
CA TRP A 582 -29.55 -16.36 -18.25
C TRP A 582 -29.65 -14.83 -18.29
N PHE A 583 -28.66 -14.11 -17.76
CA PHE A 583 -28.63 -12.64 -17.82
C PHE A 583 -28.71 -12.13 -19.26
N SER A 584 -27.93 -12.72 -20.16
CA SER A 584 -27.87 -12.33 -21.57
C SER A 584 -29.21 -12.56 -22.30
N GLU A 585 -29.92 -13.64 -21.96
CA GLU A 585 -31.22 -14.00 -22.55
C GLU A 585 -32.38 -13.15 -21.99
N ASN A 586 -32.25 -12.62 -20.76
CA ASN A 586 -33.36 -11.99 -20.04
C ASN A 586 -33.25 -10.47 -19.89
N ILE A 587 -32.06 -9.87 -19.96
CA ILE A 587 -31.88 -8.40 -19.84
C ILE A 587 -32.68 -7.60 -20.87
N ALA A 588 -32.91 -8.16 -22.07
CA ALA A 588 -33.72 -7.52 -23.10
C ALA A 588 -35.23 -7.51 -22.79
N LYS A 589 -35.69 -8.33 -21.83
CA LYS A 589 -37.09 -8.41 -21.40
C LYS A 589 -37.46 -7.31 -20.39
N VAL A 590 -36.48 -6.64 -19.80
CA VAL A 590 -36.70 -5.51 -18.87
C VAL A 590 -37.44 -4.40 -19.61
N LYS A 591 -38.55 -3.95 -19.03
CA LYS A 591 -39.40 -2.88 -19.57
C LYS A 591 -39.07 -1.56 -18.91
N LYS A 592 -39.53 -0.46 -19.52
CA LYS A 592 -39.41 0.86 -18.88
C LYS A 592 -40.37 0.94 -17.69
N GLY A 593 -39.85 1.38 -16.56
CA GLY A 593 -40.66 1.74 -15.40
C GLY A 593 -41.45 3.04 -15.62
N PRO A 594 -42.23 3.48 -14.62
CA PRO A 594 -43.05 4.70 -14.70
C PRO A 594 -42.26 5.97 -15.04
N GLN A 595 -40.99 6.03 -14.65
CA GLN A 595 -40.08 7.14 -14.94
C GLN A 595 -39.41 7.06 -16.32
N GLY A 596 -39.70 6.03 -17.11
CA GLY A 596 -39.12 5.81 -18.43
C GLY A 596 -37.71 5.19 -18.43
N GLU A 597 -37.18 4.81 -17.27
CA GLU A 597 -35.89 4.15 -17.05
C GLU A 597 -36.04 2.62 -17.07
N TYR A 598 -34.99 1.88 -17.46
CA TYR A 598 -34.93 0.42 -17.32
C TYR A 598 -34.17 0.06 -16.05
N TYR A 599 -34.80 -0.67 -15.12
CA TYR A 599 -34.17 -0.98 -13.83
C TYR A 599 -33.65 -2.41 -13.76
N LEU A 600 -32.40 -2.55 -13.31
CA LEU A 600 -31.75 -3.85 -13.13
C LEU A 600 -32.51 -4.75 -12.14
N VAL A 601 -33.16 -4.15 -11.15
CA VAL A 601 -33.97 -4.85 -10.15
C VAL A 601 -35.13 -5.66 -10.76
N ASP A 602 -35.62 -5.29 -11.95
CA ASP A 602 -36.71 -5.99 -12.62
C ASP A 602 -36.31 -7.42 -13.03
N LEU A 603 -35.01 -7.70 -13.20
CA LEU A 603 -34.53 -9.07 -13.42
C LEU A 603 -34.80 -9.99 -12.24
N VAL A 604 -34.79 -9.47 -11.01
CA VAL A 604 -35.13 -10.26 -9.81
C VAL A 604 -36.59 -10.70 -9.90
N LYS A 605 -37.48 -9.78 -10.27
CA LYS A 605 -38.89 -10.11 -10.47
C LYS A 605 -39.09 -11.11 -11.61
N ILE A 606 -38.41 -10.91 -12.75
CA ILE A 606 -38.48 -11.84 -13.88
C ILE A 606 -38.07 -13.25 -13.44
N ALA A 607 -36.96 -13.40 -12.70
CA ALA A 607 -36.49 -14.68 -12.21
C ALA A 607 -37.49 -15.35 -11.25
N VAL A 608 -38.01 -14.60 -10.27
CA VAL A 608 -39.03 -15.09 -9.32
C VAL A 608 -40.29 -15.54 -10.06
N ASP A 609 -40.81 -14.72 -10.97
CA ASP A 609 -42.03 -15.02 -11.73
C ASP A 609 -41.85 -16.25 -12.65
N SER A 610 -40.62 -16.53 -13.12
CA SER A 610 -40.29 -17.72 -13.90
C SER A 610 -39.91 -18.96 -13.07
N GLY A 611 -39.94 -18.88 -11.74
CA GLY A 611 -39.57 -20.00 -10.85
C GLY A 611 -38.08 -20.28 -10.78
N GLU A 612 -37.23 -19.34 -11.18
CA GLU A 612 -35.78 -19.47 -11.12
C GLU A 612 -35.28 -19.31 -9.69
N LYS A 613 -34.13 -19.93 -9.38
CA LYS A 613 -33.57 -19.86 -8.03
C LYS A 613 -32.89 -18.51 -7.80
N VAL A 614 -33.49 -17.70 -6.93
CA VAL A 614 -32.93 -16.41 -6.47
C VAL A 614 -32.47 -16.55 -5.03
N ASN A 615 -31.21 -16.20 -4.78
CA ASN A 615 -30.61 -16.15 -3.46
C ASN A 615 -30.46 -14.69 -2.98
N VAL A 616 -30.69 -14.45 -1.70
CA VAL A 616 -30.52 -13.13 -1.08
C VAL A 616 -29.42 -13.23 -0.05
N PHE A 617 -28.29 -12.58 -0.30
CA PHE A 617 -27.21 -12.49 0.66
C PHE A 617 -27.43 -11.28 1.56
N GLN A 618 -27.88 -11.49 2.79
CA GLN A 618 -28.09 -10.40 3.73
C GLN A 618 -26.77 -10.02 4.41
N LEU A 619 -26.27 -8.83 4.10
CA LEU A 619 -25.10 -8.25 4.75
C LEU A 619 -25.49 -7.70 6.14
N PRO A 620 -24.67 -7.88 7.18
CA PRO A 620 -24.85 -7.15 8.44
C PRO A 620 -24.63 -5.64 8.24
N ASP A 621 -25.30 -4.80 9.04
CA ASP A 621 -25.03 -3.35 9.03
C ASP A 621 -23.83 -2.99 9.92
N ASP A 622 -22.68 -3.55 9.58
CA ASP A 622 -21.40 -3.40 10.31
C ASP A 622 -20.45 -2.39 9.63
N GLY A 623 -20.94 -1.66 8.64
CA GLY A 623 -20.16 -0.69 7.90
C GLY A 623 -19.48 -1.21 6.64
N GLU A 624 -19.75 -2.42 6.18
CA GLU A 624 -19.21 -2.92 4.90
C GLU A 624 -19.92 -2.35 3.64
N TRP A 625 -20.96 -1.53 3.82
CA TRP A 625 -21.63 -0.82 2.72
C TRP A 625 -22.07 0.59 3.13
N GLN A 626 -22.09 1.52 2.17
CA GLN A 626 -22.66 2.86 2.34
C GLN A 626 -23.01 3.48 0.98
N GLY A 627 -24.25 3.91 0.82
CA GLY A 627 -24.66 4.70 -0.34
C GLY A 627 -24.15 6.15 -0.25
N VAL A 628 -23.47 6.64 -1.28
CA VAL A 628 -22.80 7.96 -1.26
C VAL A 628 -23.45 8.94 -2.22
N ASN A 629 -24.73 9.24 -2.08
CA ASN A 629 -25.52 9.96 -3.11
C ASN A 629 -25.59 11.49 -2.95
N THR A 630 -25.29 12.03 -1.77
CA THR A 630 -25.34 13.47 -1.48
C THR A 630 -24.01 13.97 -0.90
N PRO A 631 -23.76 15.29 -0.86
CA PRO A 631 -22.57 15.84 -0.21
C PRO A 631 -22.46 15.43 1.26
N GLU A 632 -23.58 15.37 1.98
CA GLU A 632 -23.63 14.94 3.39
C GLU A 632 -23.19 13.47 3.53
N GLN A 633 -23.70 12.59 2.66
CA GLN A 633 -23.30 11.17 2.65
C GLN A 633 -21.83 10.99 2.26
N LEU A 634 -21.25 11.89 1.47
CA LEU A 634 -19.82 11.88 1.16
C LEU A 634 -18.98 12.27 2.39
N MET A 635 -19.43 13.23 3.20
CA MET A 635 -18.77 13.57 4.47
C MET A 635 -18.85 12.39 5.45
N GLU A 636 -20.02 11.74 5.58
CA GLU A 636 -20.18 10.54 6.39
C GLU A 636 -19.24 9.40 5.91
N ALA A 637 -19.07 9.27 4.60
CA ALA A 637 -18.18 8.27 4.00
C ALA A 637 -16.70 8.57 4.29
N GLU A 638 -16.30 9.85 4.25
CA GLU A 638 -14.97 10.32 4.68
C GLU A 638 -14.72 9.92 6.13
N GLU A 639 -15.56 10.35 7.07
CA GLU A 639 -15.40 10.07 8.50
C GLU A 639 -15.31 8.57 8.80
N LYS A 640 -16.12 7.77 8.09
CA LYS A 640 -16.11 6.31 8.23
C LYS A 640 -14.81 5.70 7.73
N MET A 641 -14.31 6.16 6.59
CA MET A 641 -13.04 5.68 6.05
C MET A 641 -11.85 6.15 6.90
N GLU A 642 -11.86 7.37 7.42
CA GLU A 642 -10.85 7.87 8.36
C GLU A 642 -10.73 6.97 9.60
N LYS A 643 -11.88 6.59 10.20
CA LYS A 643 -11.92 5.60 11.31
C LYS A 643 -11.33 4.26 10.89
N ARG A 644 -11.68 3.77 9.69
CA ARG A 644 -11.15 2.50 9.16
C ARG A 644 -9.64 2.55 8.92
N LEU A 645 -9.09 3.71 8.58
CA LEU A 645 -7.66 3.94 8.39
C LEU A 645 -6.92 4.32 9.69
N GLY A 646 -7.63 4.52 10.80
CA GLY A 646 -7.03 4.83 12.12
C GLY A 646 -6.69 6.31 12.34
N TYR A 647 -7.36 7.24 11.66
CA TYR A 647 -7.11 8.69 11.76
C TYR A 647 -8.06 9.43 12.72
N ALA A 648 -9.08 8.74 13.24
CA ALA A 648 -10.16 9.31 14.06
C ALA A 648 -10.13 8.86 15.53
#